data_AF-A0A1G9SML1-F1
#
_entry.id   AF-A0A1G9SML1-F1
#
_cell.length_a   1.000
_cell.length_b   1.000
_cell.length_c   1.000
_cell.angle_alpha   90.00
_cell.angle_beta   90.00
_cell.angle_gamma   90.00
#
_symmetry.space_group_name_H-M   'P 1'
#
loop_
_entity.id
_entity.type
_entity.pdbx_description
1 polymer ?
#
loop_
_entity_poly.entity_id
_entity_poly.type
_entity_poly.pdbx_seq_one_letter_code
_entity_poly.pdbx_strand_id
1 'polypeptide(L)'
;NTSGNFVTGNTNTASGTLTGNGVNGNANTASGTATGNLVTGDANTASGAQSGNLVNGSFNTVSGSNSGNKVHGDSNTVIGTDSGNKVRGDNNTVTGTDSGNKVRGNNNTVTGNESGNKVHGDNNTVTGNESGNKVRGDNNTVTGNESGNNVLGNNNTAAGDSSGNHVWGDSNTASGTSSGNHVWGNSNTASGTSSGNHVWGDSNTASGTDTGNGVLGNSNTASGTSSGSSVLGSSNTASGTDSGNDVTGLSNTSSGTDTGNTVAGAANTATGTATGNDVTGIANTASGTASGNSVTGIANTSSGTFTGNDVTGSSNTASGTYVGNNVSGNANTTFGNSSGSSITGSANTSFGISTGNTVNGSANTSFGNSAGNTVAGNNNTSFGISTGNTVAGSNNTSFGNNSGNNVTGSNNVAIGNNSGNNVQDSNTVSIGTNAHGSADSSVAIGAGASASGASSISIGPGNVVSGTGSGAIGDPSTVTGNSSYSIGNDNTISSNNTFAIGNNISQTTNNSIVLGNNSSSTAAVATAGTSINGSSYSFAGASPVGVVSVGSAGNERQIQNVAAGQVNATSTDAVNGSQLFAAYQSIGQFDTRINRVGAMAAAISGLAPLDYDKKNKTMISASTGNYRGQGAIAFGAYHYVNRDVLLGAAMALDSGERMWRFGVTVRLGKSSPEVKAMDNSADIAALKKEIEALKLEMGSVKTEKQIVNEALGNIQFDFDKSDLKPEMAPYLLKVLEYAKKHDGEKLVLTGNTDNVGTDTYNTALAMQRAEAIKSFLVSNGIDQSRIQVISMGASHPIASNDTEVGRAINRRTEIQ
;
A
#
# COMPACT_ATOMS: atom_id res chain seq x y z
N ASN A 1 27.00 -17.98 -136.13
CA ASN A 1 25.54 -18.12 -135.99
C ASN A 1 25.23 -18.69 -134.63
N THR A 2 24.56 -17.88 -133.81
CA THR A 2 23.83 -18.29 -132.61
C THR A 2 22.62 -19.15 -133.03
N SER A 3 22.31 -20.21 -132.28
CA SER A 3 21.19 -21.10 -132.62
C SER A 3 20.56 -21.69 -131.36
N GLY A 4 19.38 -21.18 -131.03
CA GLY A 4 18.34 -21.77 -130.18
C GLY A 4 18.79 -22.57 -128.95
N ASN A 5 18.73 -21.94 -127.77
CA ASN A 5 18.75 -22.69 -126.51
C ASN A 5 17.50 -22.40 -125.60
N PHE A 6 16.70 -21.34 -125.84
CA PHE A 6 15.36 -21.03 -125.25
C PHE A 6 14.38 -20.45 -126.27
N VAL A 7 13.05 -20.48 -126.07
CA VAL A 7 12.06 -21.58 -125.84
C VAL A 7 10.81 -20.94 -125.20
N THR A 8 10.00 -20.23 -125.99
CA THR A 8 8.81 -19.47 -125.52
C THR A 8 7.49 -19.94 -126.13
N GLY A 9 6.44 -20.01 -125.31
CA GLY A 9 5.04 -19.78 -125.71
C GLY A 9 4.40 -18.69 -124.82
N ASN A 10 3.13 -18.84 -124.42
CA ASN A 10 2.66 -18.34 -123.11
C ASN A 10 3.28 -19.23 -122.01
N THR A 11 4.62 -19.24 -122.01
CA THR A 11 5.50 -20.37 -121.69
C THR A 11 6.97 -19.91 -121.82
N ASN A 12 7.33 -18.79 -121.16
CA ASN A 12 8.37 -17.86 -121.61
C ASN A 12 9.82 -18.18 -121.15
N THR A 13 10.83 -17.96 -122.02
CA THR A 13 12.27 -18.25 -121.77
C THR A 13 13.22 -17.56 -122.81
N ALA A 14 14.39 -16.94 -122.48
CA ALA A 14 15.17 -16.02 -123.39
C ALA A 14 16.69 -16.26 -123.68
N SER A 15 17.10 -16.48 -124.96
CA SER A 15 18.36 -17.19 -125.35
C SER A 15 19.08 -16.82 -126.69
N GLY A 16 20.28 -17.39 -126.92
CA GLY A 16 21.04 -17.38 -128.18
C GLY A 16 22.25 -18.35 -128.29
N THR A 17 22.78 -18.95 -127.21
CA THR A 17 24.23 -19.24 -127.03
C THR A 17 24.99 -17.94 -126.67
N LEU A 18 25.82 -18.01 -125.62
CA LEU A 18 25.88 -16.93 -124.63
C LEU A 18 24.46 -16.50 -124.18
N THR A 19 23.62 -17.51 -123.91
CA THR A 19 22.36 -17.58 -123.12
C THR A 19 21.77 -19.03 -123.25
N GLY A 20 21.08 -19.56 -122.21
CA GLY A 20 20.65 -20.97 -121.93
C GLY A 20 19.62 -21.61 -122.83
N ASN A 21 19.32 -22.92 -122.80
CA ASN A 21 19.59 -24.10 -121.93
C ASN A 21 19.07 -24.02 -120.49
N GLY A 22 17.92 -24.65 -120.20
CA GLY A 22 17.02 -24.35 -119.06
C GLY A 22 16.09 -23.11 -119.06
N VAL A 23 14.94 -22.97 -119.77
CA VAL A 23 13.79 -23.83 -120.23
C VAL A 23 12.58 -23.79 -119.28
N ASN A 24 11.56 -22.96 -119.50
CA ASN A 24 10.57 -22.64 -118.46
C ASN A 24 9.08 -22.51 -118.91
N GLY A 25 8.13 -22.65 -117.97
CA GLY A 25 6.66 -22.67 -118.17
C GLY A 25 6.04 -21.28 -118.39
N ASN A 26 4.75 -21.07 -118.07
CA ASN A 26 4.05 -19.81 -118.37
C ASN A 26 4.71 -18.58 -117.73
N ALA A 27 4.80 -17.46 -118.46
CA ALA A 27 5.26 -16.15 -117.95
C ALA A 27 6.67 -16.08 -117.31
N ASN A 28 7.55 -17.05 -117.56
CA ASN A 28 8.89 -17.10 -116.95
C ASN A 28 9.98 -16.25 -117.63
N THR A 29 11.07 -16.01 -116.91
CA THR A 29 12.25 -15.25 -117.35
C THR A 29 13.56 -16.00 -117.05
N ALA A 30 14.59 -15.74 -117.84
CA ALA A 30 15.80 -16.58 -117.93
C ALA A 30 17.02 -15.74 -118.39
N SER A 31 18.08 -16.33 -118.98
CA SER A 31 19.22 -16.94 -118.25
C SER A 31 20.41 -17.10 -119.24
N GLY A 32 21.47 -16.27 -119.12
CA GLY A 32 22.84 -16.24 -119.73
C GLY A 32 23.79 -17.49 -119.71
N THR A 33 24.98 -17.39 -119.07
CA THR A 33 26.17 -18.27 -119.29
C THR A 33 26.44 -18.39 -120.81
N ALA A 34 26.99 -19.38 -121.53
CA ALA A 34 27.71 -20.65 -121.33
C ALA A 34 27.10 -21.96 -120.70
N THR A 35 25.79 -22.26 -120.64
CA THR A 35 24.57 -21.45 -120.86
C THR A 35 23.57 -21.61 -119.64
N GLY A 36 22.40 -20.98 -119.63
CA GLY A 36 21.47 -20.63 -118.51
C GLY A 36 20.77 -21.70 -117.64
N ASN A 37 21.53 -22.61 -117.03
CA ASN A 37 21.17 -23.96 -116.56
C ASN A 37 19.99 -24.20 -115.55
N LEU A 38 18.76 -23.76 -115.85
CA LEU A 38 17.53 -24.58 -115.73
C LEU A 38 16.64 -24.48 -114.47
N VAL A 39 16.31 -23.28 -113.98
CA VAL A 39 14.92 -22.71 -114.11
C VAL A 39 13.71 -23.64 -113.71
N THR A 40 12.54 -23.59 -114.34
CA THR A 40 11.38 -24.55 -114.40
C THR A 40 10.19 -24.31 -113.47
N GLY A 41 8.96 -24.50 -113.97
CA GLY A 41 7.65 -24.15 -113.36
C GLY A 41 6.99 -22.95 -114.04
N ASP A 42 6.05 -22.23 -113.41
CA ASP A 42 5.39 -21.02 -113.96
C ASP A 42 5.90 -19.72 -113.28
N ALA A 43 5.99 -18.59 -113.97
CA ALA A 43 6.29 -17.24 -113.46
C ALA A 43 7.62 -17.01 -112.70
N ASN A 44 8.56 -17.97 -112.73
CA ASN A 44 9.92 -17.83 -112.22
C ASN A 44 10.81 -16.92 -113.08
N THR A 45 11.81 -16.33 -112.44
CA THR A 45 12.94 -15.63 -113.05
C THR A 45 14.25 -16.29 -112.61
N ALA A 46 15.12 -16.71 -113.53
CA ALA A 46 16.48 -17.17 -113.19
C ALA A 46 17.57 -16.46 -114.01
N SER A 47 18.44 -15.64 -113.43
CA SER A 47 19.60 -15.97 -112.58
C SER A 47 20.91 -16.13 -113.32
N GLY A 48 22.04 -15.92 -112.64
CA GLY A 48 23.42 -15.73 -113.14
C GLY A 48 24.49 -16.79 -112.74
N ALA A 49 24.44 -18.09 -113.06
CA ALA A 49 25.58 -19.06 -113.22
C ALA A 49 26.81 -18.59 -114.03
N GLN A 50 27.05 -17.28 -114.05
CA GLN A 50 26.82 -16.46 -115.23
C GLN A 50 25.47 -16.68 -115.99
N SER A 51 24.74 -17.82 -115.86
CA SER A 51 23.26 -17.99 -115.63
C SER A 51 22.63 -19.37 -115.25
N GLY A 52 21.65 -19.35 -114.32
CA GLY A 52 20.55 -20.33 -114.23
C GLY A 52 20.60 -21.54 -113.29
N ASN A 53 21.74 -21.97 -112.74
CA ASN A 53 22.08 -23.41 -112.58
C ASN A 53 21.31 -24.29 -111.55
N LEU A 54 20.06 -23.97 -111.18
CA LEU A 54 18.83 -24.77 -111.41
C LEU A 54 17.76 -24.24 -110.46
N VAL A 55 16.53 -24.02 -110.93
CA VAL A 55 15.37 -23.70 -110.07
C VAL A 55 14.42 -24.93 -110.13
N ASN A 56 13.21 -24.88 -109.57
CA ASN A 56 12.00 -25.58 -110.08
C ASN A 56 10.78 -25.24 -109.23
N GLY A 57 9.56 -25.34 -109.74
CA GLY A 57 8.33 -24.86 -109.06
C GLY A 57 7.94 -23.47 -109.58
N SER A 58 6.84 -22.87 -109.14
CA SER A 58 6.36 -21.59 -109.70
C SER A 58 6.92 -20.36 -108.97
N PHE A 59 6.84 -19.15 -109.53
CA PHE A 59 7.14 -17.84 -108.93
C PHE A 59 8.54 -17.59 -108.32
N ASN A 60 9.50 -18.50 -108.48
CA ASN A 60 10.86 -18.38 -107.94
C ASN A 60 11.67 -17.24 -108.61
N THR A 61 12.33 -16.37 -107.84
CA THR A 61 13.14 -15.24 -108.34
C THR A 61 14.62 -15.38 -107.95
N VAL A 62 15.41 -16.04 -108.80
CA VAL A 62 16.82 -16.36 -108.56
C VAL A 62 17.73 -15.42 -109.38
N SER A 63 18.82 -14.89 -108.82
CA SER A 63 19.81 -13.99 -109.45
C SER A 63 21.02 -13.62 -108.58
N GLY A 64 22.17 -14.30 -108.67
CA GLY A 64 23.41 -13.61 -108.27
C GLY A 64 24.81 -14.23 -108.25
N SER A 65 25.05 -15.54 -108.37
CA SER A 65 26.43 -16.07 -108.45
C SER A 65 27.16 -15.93 -109.81
N ASN A 66 27.83 -16.90 -110.44
CA ASN A 66 27.94 -18.36 -110.35
C ASN A 66 26.62 -19.15 -110.08
N SER A 67 25.45 -18.46 -110.19
CA SER A 67 24.08 -18.87 -109.75
C SER A 67 23.59 -20.23 -110.24
N GLY A 68 22.41 -20.67 -109.85
CA GLY A 68 21.72 -20.40 -108.58
C GLY A 68 21.32 -21.78 -108.15
N ASN A 69 22.26 -22.46 -107.51
CA ASN A 69 22.63 -23.81 -107.93
C ASN A 69 22.49 -24.73 -106.73
N LYS A 70 21.30 -25.18 -106.30
CA LYS A 70 20.02 -25.31 -107.01
C LYS A 70 18.87 -24.95 -106.06
N VAL A 71 17.83 -24.31 -106.56
CA VAL A 71 16.59 -23.93 -105.87
C VAL A 71 15.44 -24.83 -106.35
N HIS A 72 14.39 -25.06 -105.56
CA HIS A 72 13.23 -25.89 -105.94
C HIS A 72 12.07 -25.72 -104.94
N GLY A 73 10.83 -25.88 -105.39
CA GLY A 73 9.60 -25.50 -104.67
C GLY A 73 9.09 -24.17 -105.22
N ASP A 74 7.91 -23.72 -104.81
CA ASP A 74 7.31 -22.50 -105.36
C ASP A 74 7.88 -21.23 -104.66
N SER A 75 7.77 -20.05 -105.28
CA SER A 75 8.03 -18.70 -104.73
C SER A 75 9.40 -18.41 -104.09
N ASN A 76 10.44 -19.22 -104.31
CA ASN A 76 11.76 -18.99 -103.70
C ASN A 76 12.55 -17.85 -104.36
N THR A 77 13.10 -16.91 -103.59
CA THR A 77 13.92 -15.79 -104.07
C THR A 77 15.40 -15.96 -103.69
N VAL A 78 16.38 -15.88 -104.59
CA VAL A 78 17.80 -16.15 -104.25
C VAL A 78 18.78 -15.20 -104.94
N ILE A 79 19.61 -14.42 -104.23
CA ILE A 79 20.37 -13.27 -104.78
C ILE A 79 21.77 -13.06 -104.15
N GLY A 80 22.87 -13.51 -104.76
CA GLY A 80 24.24 -13.08 -104.40
C GLY A 80 25.40 -13.96 -104.91
N THR A 81 26.65 -13.52 -104.78
CA THR A 81 27.84 -14.28 -105.23
C THR A 81 27.94 -15.67 -104.57
N ASP A 82 28.54 -16.67 -105.22
CA ASP A 82 28.33 -18.13 -105.05
C ASP A 82 26.93 -18.78 -104.69
N SER A 83 25.83 -18.03 -104.54
CA SER A 83 24.38 -18.42 -104.56
C SER A 83 24.01 -19.91 -104.55
N GLY A 84 23.54 -20.35 -103.38
CA GLY A 84 22.35 -21.19 -103.28
C GLY A 84 22.60 -22.68 -103.48
N ASN A 85 23.64 -23.23 -102.86
CA ASN A 85 24.05 -24.64 -102.96
C ASN A 85 23.51 -25.54 -101.80
N LYS A 86 22.24 -25.91 -101.63
CA LYS A 86 21.06 -26.00 -102.51
C LYS A 86 19.78 -25.86 -101.66
N VAL A 87 18.78 -25.15 -102.18
CA VAL A 87 17.47 -24.83 -101.56
C VAL A 87 16.38 -25.82 -102.01
N ARG A 88 15.48 -26.27 -101.12
CA ARG A 88 14.32 -27.12 -101.49
C ARG A 88 13.09 -26.99 -100.56
N GLY A 89 12.01 -26.44 -101.07
CA GLY A 89 10.70 -26.19 -100.45
C GLY A 89 10.16 -24.85 -100.93
N ASP A 90 9.00 -24.41 -100.47
CA ASP A 90 8.30 -23.24 -101.04
C ASP A 90 8.69 -21.91 -100.33
N ASN A 91 8.48 -20.75 -100.94
CA ASN A 91 8.67 -19.39 -100.39
C ASN A 91 10.05 -19.03 -99.78
N ASN A 92 11.13 -19.79 -100.01
CA ASN A 92 12.42 -19.51 -99.35
C ASN A 92 13.17 -18.31 -99.98
N THR A 93 13.65 -17.37 -99.18
CA THR A 93 14.53 -16.26 -99.62
C THR A 93 15.99 -16.55 -99.24
N VAL A 94 16.99 -16.32 -100.11
CA VAL A 94 18.43 -16.55 -99.83
C VAL A 94 19.33 -15.51 -100.51
N THR A 95 19.96 -14.57 -99.80
CA THR A 95 20.78 -13.49 -100.42
C THR A 95 22.19 -13.36 -99.84
N GLY A 96 23.08 -12.71 -100.60
CA GLY A 96 24.49 -12.44 -100.26
C GLY A 96 25.49 -13.49 -100.74
N THR A 97 26.78 -13.27 -100.47
CA THR A 97 27.92 -14.04 -101.02
C THR A 97 28.09 -15.39 -100.32
N ASP A 98 28.35 -16.48 -101.04
CA ASP A 98 28.60 -17.83 -100.48
C ASP A 98 27.52 -18.39 -99.53
N SER A 99 26.34 -17.76 -99.53
CA SER A 99 25.25 -18.06 -98.59
C SER A 99 24.26 -19.12 -99.07
N GLY A 100 23.62 -19.78 -98.11
CA GLY A 100 22.57 -20.78 -98.32
C GLY A 100 23.08 -22.14 -98.80
N ASN A 101 24.24 -22.57 -98.31
CA ASN A 101 24.95 -23.81 -98.69
C ASN A 101 24.29 -25.13 -98.22
N LYS A 102 23.02 -25.03 -97.79
CA LYS A 102 21.88 -25.97 -97.90
C LYS A 102 20.68 -25.34 -97.21
N VAL A 103 19.51 -25.36 -97.84
CA VAL A 103 18.23 -24.96 -97.23
C VAL A 103 17.17 -25.99 -97.61
N ARG A 104 16.33 -26.44 -96.68
CA ARG A 104 15.29 -27.46 -96.94
C ARG A 104 14.08 -27.26 -96.05
N GLY A 105 12.89 -27.23 -96.64
CA GLY A 105 11.63 -26.81 -96.00
C GLY A 105 11.15 -25.50 -96.62
N ASN A 106 10.04 -24.98 -96.12
CA ASN A 106 9.28 -23.86 -96.69
C ASN A 106 9.56 -22.53 -95.96
N ASN A 107 9.25 -21.39 -96.58
CA ASN A 107 9.28 -20.03 -96.01
C ASN A 107 10.61 -19.57 -95.36
N ASN A 108 11.74 -20.26 -95.58
CA ASN A 108 13.01 -19.91 -94.93
C ASN A 108 13.66 -18.66 -95.56
N THR A 109 14.06 -17.68 -94.78
CA THR A 109 14.86 -16.53 -95.22
C THR A 109 16.33 -16.70 -94.81
N VAL A 110 17.28 -16.39 -95.70
CA VAL A 110 18.73 -16.34 -95.46
C VAL A 110 19.26 -15.08 -96.13
N THR A 111 20.09 -14.27 -95.49
CA THR A 111 20.68 -13.06 -96.09
C THR A 111 22.07 -12.76 -95.49
N GLY A 112 22.97 -12.16 -96.29
CA GLY A 112 24.35 -11.78 -95.90
C GLY A 112 25.43 -12.69 -96.48
N ASN A 113 26.70 -12.49 -96.15
CA ASN A 113 27.83 -13.26 -96.74
C ASN A 113 28.22 -14.48 -95.88
N GLU A 114 28.65 -15.59 -96.47
CA GLU A 114 29.11 -16.82 -95.81
C GLU A 114 28.12 -17.44 -94.79
N SER A 115 26.82 -17.16 -94.98
CA SER A 115 25.76 -17.44 -94.02
C SER A 115 24.79 -18.56 -94.43
N GLY A 116 24.11 -19.15 -93.46
CA GLY A 116 23.09 -20.19 -93.69
C GLY A 116 23.67 -21.46 -94.32
N ASN A 117 24.94 -21.80 -94.03
CA ASN A 117 25.63 -22.92 -94.67
C ASN A 117 24.93 -24.29 -94.50
N LYS A 118 24.02 -24.49 -93.52
CA LYS A 118 23.13 -25.67 -93.40
C LYS A 118 21.82 -25.36 -92.64
N VAL A 119 20.77 -24.92 -93.32
CA VAL A 119 19.40 -24.73 -92.78
C VAL A 119 18.48 -25.92 -93.13
N HIS A 120 17.63 -26.38 -92.21
CA HIS A 120 16.64 -27.43 -92.49
C HIS A 120 15.42 -27.42 -91.56
N GLY A 121 14.25 -27.12 -92.10
CA GLY A 121 12.94 -27.01 -91.47
C GLY A 121 12.15 -25.89 -92.17
N ASP A 122 10.97 -25.55 -91.68
CA ASP A 122 10.11 -24.52 -92.23
C ASP A 122 10.26 -23.17 -91.48
N ASN A 123 10.00 -22.05 -92.14
CA ASN A 123 9.94 -20.67 -91.61
C ASN A 123 11.23 -20.14 -90.93
N ASN A 124 12.42 -20.72 -91.15
CA ASN A 124 13.65 -20.25 -90.49
C ASN A 124 14.19 -18.96 -91.14
N THR A 125 14.56 -17.95 -90.35
CA THR A 125 15.25 -16.73 -90.81
C THR A 125 16.73 -16.75 -90.41
N VAL A 126 17.63 -16.26 -91.28
CA VAL A 126 19.07 -16.09 -91.03
C VAL A 126 19.52 -14.78 -91.69
N THR A 127 20.13 -13.83 -90.97
CA THR A 127 20.47 -12.49 -91.53
C THR A 127 21.74 -11.88 -90.96
N GLY A 128 22.79 -11.77 -91.79
CA GLY A 128 24.09 -11.14 -91.48
C GLY A 128 25.25 -11.95 -92.07
N ASN A 129 26.51 -11.59 -91.80
CA ASN A 129 27.67 -12.27 -92.37
C ASN A 129 28.18 -13.41 -91.46
N GLU A 130 28.73 -14.51 -91.98
CA GLU A 130 29.32 -15.64 -91.24
C GLU A 130 28.38 -16.31 -90.22
N SER A 131 27.07 -16.22 -90.45
CA SER A 131 26.00 -16.53 -89.49
C SER A 131 25.14 -17.73 -89.87
N GLY A 132 24.59 -18.44 -88.89
CA GLY A 132 23.64 -19.53 -89.13
C GLY A 132 24.26 -20.73 -89.84
N ASN A 133 25.55 -21.02 -89.62
CA ASN A 133 26.28 -22.09 -90.33
C ASN A 133 25.71 -23.51 -90.12
N LYS A 134 24.78 -23.67 -89.17
CA LYS A 134 23.96 -24.86 -88.94
C LYS A 134 22.67 -24.47 -88.19
N VAL A 135 21.50 -24.63 -88.81
CA VAL A 135 20.16 -24.41 -88.26
C VAL A 135 19.29 -25.63 -88.60
N ARG A 136 18.53 -26.19 -87.65
CA ARG A 136 17.59 -27.29 -87.92
C ARG A 136 16.35 -27.23 -87.04
N GLY A 137 15.19 -27.63 -87.59
CA GLY A 137 13.86 -27.49 -87.01
C GLY A 137 13.17 -26.25 -87.57
N ASP A 138 11.96 -25.95 -87.07
CA ASP A 138 11.07 -24.98 -87.69
C ASP A 138 11.05 -23.64 -86.94
N ASN A 139 10.72 -22.53 -87.62
CA ASN A 139 10.53 -21.19 -87.06
C ASN A 139 11.77 -20.55 -86.38
N ASN A 140 13.00 -21.02 -86.61
CA ASN A 140 14.18 -20.44 -85.94
C ASN A 140 14.62 -19.12 -86.59
N THR A 141 15.01 -18.12 -85.80
CA THR A 141 15.48 -16.81 -86.28
C THR A 141 16.92 -16.55 -85.85
N VAL A 142 17.83 -16.38 -86.81
CA VAL A 142 19.23 -15.97 -86.62
C VAL A 142 19.44 -14.58 -87.21
N THR A 143 20.02 -13.64 -86.47
CA THR A 143 20.39 -12.31 -86.99
C THR A 143 21.70 -11.80 -86.40
N GLY A 144 22.40 -10.89 -87.10
CA GLY A 144 23.73 -10.40 -86.75
C GLY A 144 24.85 -11.06 -87.56
N ASN A 145 26.08 -10.57 -87.44
CA ASN A 145 27.29 -11.15 -88.03
C ASN A 145 27.93 -12.18 -87.08
N GLU A 146 28.56 -13.25 -87.57
CA GLU A 146 29.16 -14.35 -86.79
C GLU A 146 28.18 -15.10 -85.85
N SER A 147 26.87 -14.93 -86.07
CA SER A 147 25.80 -15.29 -85.13
C SER A 147 25.16 -16.65 -85.40
N GLY A 148 24.52 -17.25 -84.39
CA GLY A 148 23.63 -18.41 -84.57
C GLY A 148 24.31 -19.66 -85.11
N ASN A 149 25.61 -19.82 -84.91
CA ASN A 149 26.32 -20.98 -85.41
C ASN A 149 25.99 -22.19 -84.52
N ASN A 150 25.13 -23.09 -85.04
CA ASN A 150 24.61 -24.33 -84.43
C ASN A 150 23.30 -24.20 -83.62
N VAL A 151 22.23 -23.70 -84.24
CA VAL A 151 20.84 -23.71 -83.72
C VAL A 151 20.13 -25.03 -84.05
N LEU A 152 19.42 -25.66 -83.10
CA LEU A 152 18.73 -26.95 -83.26
C LEU A 152 17.41 -27.02 -82.47
N GLY A 153 16.30 -27.36 -83.10
CA GLY A 153 14.95 -27.43 -82.50
C GLY A 153 14.03 -26.38 -83.12
N ASN A 154 12.90 -26.08 -82.47
CA ASN A 154 11.87 -25.21 -83.05
C ASN A 154 11.76 -23.86 -82.34
N ASN A 155 11.36 -22.81 -83.06
CA ASN A 155 11.08 -21.46 -82.55
C ASN A 155 12.25 -20.75 -81.84
N ASN A 156 13.51 -21.17 -82.04
CA ASN A 156 14.64 -20.55 -81.34
C ASN A 156 15.08 -19.23 -81.99
N THR A 157 15.51 -18.26 -81.18
CA THR A 157 16.05 -16.97 -81.64
C THR A 157 17.51 -16.80 -81.20
N ALA A 158 18.37 -16.32 -82.11
CA ALA A 158 19.80 -16.05 -81.92
C ALA A 158 20.18 -14.74 -82.63
N ALA A 159 20.21 -13.62 -81.92
CA ALA A 159 20.15 -12.28 -82.53
C ALA A 159 21.20 -11.28 -82.00
N GLY A 160 22.14 -10.86 -82.86
CA GLY A 160 23.17 -9.85 -82.59
C GLY A 160 24.58 -10.35 -82.93
N ASP A 161 25.53 -9.44 -83.14
CA ASP A 161 26.87 -9.80 -83.64
C ASP A 161 27.61 -10.77 -82.69
N SER A 162 28.29 -11.77 -83.23
CA SER A 162 29.02 -12.87 -82.57
C SER A 162 28.22 -13.66 -81.52
N SER A 163 26.89 -13.64 -81.59
CA SER A 163 25.98 -14.19 -80.56
C SER A 163 25.29 -15.51 -80.91
N GLY A 164 24.66 -16.14 -79.92
CA GLY A 164 23.69 -17.23 -80.10
C GLY A 164 24.27 -18.49 -80.76
N ASN A 165 25.58 -18.69 -80.66
CA ASN A 165 26.20 -19.95 -81.03
C ASN A 165 25.68 -21.04 -80.07
N HIS A 166 25.37 -22.25 -80.58
CA HIS A 166 24.84 -23.36 -79.77
C HIS A 166 23.52 -23.12 -79.01
N VAL A 167 22.42 -22.82 -79.72
CA VAL A 167 21.05 -22.74 -79.13
C VAL A 167 20.24 -24.01 -79.46
N TRP A 168 19.86 -24.83 -78.46
CA TRP A 168 19.31 -26.18 -78.66
C TRP A 168 18.02 -26.49 -77.84
N GLY A 169 17.01 -27.06 -78.48
CA GLY A 169 15.69 -27.38 -77.90
C GLY A 169 14.62 -26.45 -78.46
N ASP A 170 13.48 -26.27 -77.79
CA ASP A 170 12.36 -25.51 -78.35
C ASP A 170 12.12 -24.17 -77.64
N SER A 171 11.90 -23.11 -78.42
CA SER A 171 11.51 -21.75 -77.99
C SER A 171 12.56 -20.99 -77.15
N ASN A 172 13.86 -21.28 -77.32
CA ASN A 172 14.92 -20.56 -76.61
C ASN A 172 15.28 -19.23 -77.30
N THR A 173 15.69 -18.22 -76.54
CA THR A 173 16.12 -16.91 -77.04
C THR A 173 17.51 -16.54 -76.53
N ALA A 174 18.43 -16.24 -77.45
CA ALA A 174 19.74 -15.64 -77.23
C ALA A 174 19.81 -14.28 -77.97
N SER A 175 20.14 -13.18 -77.28
CA SER A 175 20.19 -11.86 -77.93
C SER A 175 21.25 -10.88 -77.40
N GLY A 176 21.80 -10.06 -78.29
CA GLY A 176 22.80 -9.00 -78.03
C GLY A 176 24.18 -9.28 -78.63
N THR A 177 25.21 -8.52 -78.26
CA THR A 177 26.56 -8.62 -78.86
C THR A 177 27.44 -9.61 -78.09
N SER A 178 28.06 -10.55 -78.80
CA SER A 178 28.90 -11.64 -78.29
C SER A 178 28.22 -12.54 -77.25
N SER A 179 26.89 -12.62 -77.29
CA SER A 179 26.06 -13.14 -76.19
C SER A 179 25.55 -14.57 -76.38
N GLY A 180 25.20 -15.23 -75.27
CA GLY A 180 24.37 -16.46 -75.30
C GLY A 180 24.99 -17.66 -76.03
N ASN A 181 26.28 -17.94 -75.82
CA ASN A 181 27.03 -18.97 -76.56
C ASN A 181 26.70 -20.44 -76.20
N HIS A 182 25.72 -20.71 -75.32
CA HIS A 182 25.22 -22.06 -74.96
C HIS A 182 23.81 -22.02 -74.31
N VAL A 183 22.72 -21.82 -75.07
CA VAL A 183 21.33 -21.86 -74.55
C VAL A 183 20.66 -23.17 -74.91
N TRP A 184 20.52 -24.12 -73.99
CA TRP A 184 19.83 -25.41 -74.24
C TRP A 184 18.62 -25.62 -73.33
N GLY A 185 17.64 -26.42 -73.74
CA GLY A 185 16.41 -26.72 -72.97
C GLY A 185 15.16 -26.17 -73.66
N ASN A 186 14.09 -25.84 -72.92
CA ASN A 186 12.91 -25.21 -73.52
C ASN A 186 12.56 -23.87 -72.87
N SER A 187 12.13 -22.91 -73.70
CA SER A 187 11.64 -21.59 -73.25
C SER A 187 12.65 -20.76 -72.43
N ASN A 188 13.95 -20.95 -72.63
CA ASN A 188 14.98 -20.22 -71.89
C ASN A 188 15.37 -18.91 -72.58
N THR A 189 15.70 -17.88 -71.81
CA THR A 189 16.03 -16.54 -72.29
C THR A 189 17.39 -16.07 -71.76
N ALA A 190 18.30 -15.72 -72.67
CA ALA A 190 19.61 -15.15 -72.40
C ALA A 190 19.79 -13.84 -73.21
N SER A 191 19.99 -12.70 -72.54
CA SER A 191 20.12 -11.40 -73.21
C SER A 191 21.25 -10.54 -72.62
N GLY A 192 21.94 -9.76 -73.44
CA GLY A 192 22.99 -8.81 -72.99
C GLY A 192 24.12 -8.60 -74.00
N THR A 193 25.09 -7.75 -73.66
CA THR A 193 26.34 -7.49 -74.41
C THR A 193 27.44 -8.52 -74.08
N SER A 194 28.72 -8.16 -74.01
CA SER A 194 29.90 -9.04 -74.20
C SER A 194 29.99 -10.35 -73.41
N SER A 195 30.06 -11.47 -74.15
CA SER A 195 30.64 -12.78 -73.75
C SER A 195 30.11 -13.48 -72.50
N GLY A 196 29.18 -14.44 -72.70
CA GLY A 196 28.77 -15.43 -71.71
C GLY A 196 28.19 -16.72 -72.31
N ASN A 197 28.33 -17.83 -71.59
CA ASN A 197 27.99 -19.21 -71.96
C ASN A 197 26.81 -19.75 -71.10
N HIS A 198 25.56 -19.29 -71.30
CA HIS A 198 24.51 -19.40 -70.27
C HIS A 198 23.10 -19.80 -70.75
N VAL A 199 22.26 -20.45 -69.92
CA VAL A 199 22.41 -21.86 -69.47
C VAL A 199 21.09 -22.41 -68.88
N TRP A 200 20.55 -23.36 -69.63
CA TRP A 200 19.90 -24.64 -69.23
C TRP A 200 18.64 -24.66 -68.36
N GLY A 201 18.03 -25.85 -68.34
CA GLY A 201 16.74 -26.13 -67.70
C GLY A 201 15.53 -25.81 -68.58
N ASP A 202 14.35 -25.66 -67.97
CA ASP A 202 13.16 -25.14 -68.65
C ASP A 202 12.65 -23.83 -68.02
N SER A 203 12.21 -22.90 -68.86
CA SER A 203 11.58 -21.62 -68.48
C SER A 203 12.46 -20.69 -67.63
N ASN A 204 13.76 -20.63 -67.94
CA ASN A 204 14.76 -19.90 -67.15
C ASN A 204 15.23 -18.60 -67.83
N THR A 205 15.52 -17.57 -67.02
CA THR A 205 15.86 -16.21 -67.51
C THR A 205 17.20 -15.72 -66.93
N ALA A 206 18.14 -15.32 -67.80
CA ALA A 206 19.41 -14.66 -67.47
C ALA A 206 19.65 -13.44 -68.39
N SER A 207 20.17 -12.32 -67.86
CA SER A 207 20.07 -10.98 -68.49
C SER A 207 21.35 -10.10 -68.55
N GLY A 208 22.57 -10.65 -68.51
CA GLY A 208 23.79 -10.05 -69.10
C GLY A 208 24.95 -9.54 -68.21
N THR A 209 26.07 -10.27 -67.99
CA THR A 209 27.32 -9.78 -67.32
C THR A 209 28.17 -8.94 -68.27
N ASP A 210 27.54 -7.97 -68.90
CA ASP A 210 27.60 -7.92 -70.37
C ASP A 210 26.97 -9.22 -70.95
N THR A 211 27.55 -10.45 -70.88
CA THR A 211 26.73 -11.70 -70.85
C THR A 211 26.83 -12.67 -69.66
N GLY A 212 25.67 -13.24 -69.31
CA GLY A 212 25.23 -13.44 -67.92
C GLY A 212 25.48 -14.78 -67.25
N ASN A 213 26.51 -14.87 -66.39
CA ASN A 213 27.01 -16.02 -65.57
C ASN A 213 26.01 -16.91 -64.76
N GLY A 214 24.72 -16.90 -65.07
CA GLY A 214 23.63 -17.46 -64.25
C GLY A 214 23.10 -18.81 -64.73
N VAL A 215 22.65 -19.62 -63.77
CA VAL A 215 22.48 -21.07 -63.93
C VAL A 215 21.24 -21.56 -63.19
N LEU A 216 20.35 -22.25 -63.90
CA LEU A 216 18.95 -22.35 -63.49
C LEU A 216 18.38 -23.76 -63.74
N GLY A 217 17.64 -24.30 -62.78
CA GLY A 217 16.94 -25.59 -62.87
C GLY A 217 15.63 -25.46 -63.63
N ASN A 218 14.50 -25.18 -62.96
CA ASN A 218 13.25 -24.82 -63.64
C ASN A 218 12.62 -23.53 -63.05
N SER A 219 12.12 -22.65 -63.93
CA SER A 219 11.38 -21.44 -63.56
C SER A 219 12.13 -20.50 -62.60
N ASN A 220 13.41 -20.23 -62.83
CA ASN A 220 14.21 -19.32 -62.01
C ASN A 220 14.61 -18.03 -62.75
N THR A 221 14.96 -17.01 -61.96
CA THR A 221 15.35 -15.69 -62.46
C THR A 221 16.76 -15.34 -62.00
N ALA A 222 17.74 -15.48 -62.91
CA ALA A 222 19.08 -14.91 -62.77
C ALA A 222 19.04 -13.43 -63.19
N SER A 223 19.22 -12.51 -62.24
CA SER A 223 20.53 -11.99 -61.82
C SER A 223 20.72 -10.60 -62.47
N GLY A 224 21.44 -9.65 -61.86
CA GLY A 224 21.32 -8.20 -62.11
C GLY A 224 22.52 -7.33 -62.59
N THR A 225 23.68 -7.83 -63.03
CA THR A 225 24.81 -7.03 -63.62
C THR A 225 24.44 -6.37 -64.98
N SER A 226 23.17 -6.02 -65.18
CA SER A 226 22.32 -6.67 -66.18
C SER A 226 22.07 -8.17 -65.89
N SER A 227 23.07 -9.08 -65.79
CA SER A 227 23.00 -10.36 -65.00
C SER A 227 24.33 -11.10 -64.77
N GLY A 228 24.31 -12.21 -64.03
CA GLY A 228 25.52 -12.95 -63.65
C GLY A 228 25.24 -14.14 -62.75
N SER A 229 26.12 -14.35 -61.78
CA SER A 229 26.47 -15.62 -61.11
C SER A 229 25.39 -16.33 -60.28
N SER A 230 24.10 -15.94 -60.38
CA SER A 230 22.99 -16.56 -59.62
C SER A 230 22.81 -18.03 -59.98
N VAL A 231 22.63 -18.88 -58.98
CA VAL A 231 22.46 -20.34 -59.18
C VAL A 231 21.22 -20.86 -58.48
N LEU A 232 20.18 -21.25 -59.21
CA LEU A 232 18.83 -21.39 -58.65
C LEU A 232 18.16 -22.72 -59.08
N GLY A 233 17.55 -23.42 -58.13
CA GLY A 233 17.03 -24.79 -58.31
C GLY A 233 15.67 -24.81 -59.01
N SER A 234 14.58 -24.78 -58.24
CA SER A 234 13.26 -24.45 -58.78
C SER A 234 12.75 -23.15 -58.16
N SER A 235 12.12 -22.27 -58.94
CA SER A 235 11.35 -21.12 -58.43
C SER A 235 12.08 -20.21 -57.43
N ASN A 236 13.31 -19.79 -57.71
CA ASN A 236 14.05 -18.83 -56.85
C ASN A 236 14.37 -17.54 -57.62
N THR A 237 14.76 -16.51 -56.88
CA THR A 237 14.84 -15.14 -57.39
C THR A 237 16.15 -14.43 -57.03
N ALA A 238 16.87 -14.05 -58.10
CA ALA A 238 17.81 -12.92 -58.22
C ALA A 238 19.21 -12.99 -57.56
N SER A 239 20.04 -12.01 -57.95
CA SER A 239 21.30 -11.57 -57.32
C SER A 239 21.77 -10.24 -57.92
N GLY A 240 22.71 -9.55 -57.26
CA GLY A 240 23.14 -8.18 -57.48
C GLY A 240 24.58 -7.75 -57.06
N THR A 241 25.61 -8.64 -56.89
CA THR A 241 27.11 -8.42 -56.89
C THR A 241 27.67 -7.52 -58.02
N ASP A 242 27.05 -6.36 -58.21
CA ASP A 242 26.32 -6.06 -59.44
C ASP A 242 25.50 -7.26 -60.01
N SER A 243 26.02 -8.51 -60.06
CA SER A 243 25.26 -9.74 -59.72
C SER A 243 26.05 -11.03 -59.51
N GLY A 244 25.56 -11.87 -58.60
CA GLY A 244 25.78 -13.30 -58.71
C GLY A 244 25.57 -14.15 -57.48
N ASN A 245 26.13 -13.78 -56.33
CA ASN A 245 26.50 -14.78 -55.31
C ASN A 245 25.34 -15.44 -54.52
N ASP A 246 24.08 -15.18 -54.91
CA ASP A 246 22.83 -15.65 -54.31
C ASP A 246 22.28 -16.97 -54.94
N VAL A 247 21.86 -17.97 -54.12
CA VAL A 247 21.81 -19.40 -54.56
C VAL A 247 20.68 -20.30 -53.94
N THR A 248 20.35 -21.41 -54.64
CA THR A 248 19.35 -22.51 -54.51
C THR A 248 18.72 -22.86 -53.13
N GLY A 249 17.49 -23.39 -53.01
CA GLY A 249 16.52 -23.82 -54.04
C GLY A 249 15.10 -24.12 -53.49
N LEU A 250 14.05 -23.86 -54.27
CA LEU A 250 12.62 -23.81 -53.89
C LEU A 250 12.26 -22.58 -53.04
N SER A 251 11.87 -21.50 -53.74
CA SER A 251 11.33 -20.25 -53.21
C SER A 251 12.25 -19.41 -52.33
N ASN A 252 13.57 -19.41 -52.57
CA ASN A 252 14.49 -18.48 -51.91
C ASN A 252 14.55 -17.13 -52.68
N THR A 253 14.67 -16.02 -51.94
CA THR A 253 14.62 -14.63 -52.44
C THR A 253 15.80 -13.84 -51.89
N SER A 254 16.66 -13.28 -52.75
CA SER A 254 18.05 -13.03 -52.35
C SER A 254 18.78 -12.04 -53.27
N SER A 255 19.82 -11.30 -52.85
CA SER A 255 20.03 -10.65 -51.55
C SER A 255 20.80 -9.35 -51.71
N GLY A 256 21.84 -9.07 -50.89
CA GLY A 256 22.28 -7.70 -50.64
C GLY A 256 23.70 -7.40 -50.15
N THR A 257 24.74 -8.26 -50.18
CA THR A 257 26.19 -7.87 -49.99
C THR A 257 26.76 -6.87 -51.03
N ASP A 258 25.92 -5.93 -51.45
CA ASP A 258 26.03 -5.13 -52.67
C ASP A 258 26.26 -5.92 -53.98
N THR A 259 25.78 -7.15 -54.25
CA THR A 259 25.24 -8.30 -53.46
C THR A 259 26.17 -9.53 -53.59
N GLY A 260 25.86 -10.78 -53.25
CA GLY A 260 24.90 -11.28 -52.27
C GLY A 260 25.39 -12.64 -51.76
N ASN A 261 26.48 -12.65 -50.99
CA ASN A 261 26.97 -13.86 -50.30
C ASN A 261 26.00 -14.25 -49.16
N THR A 262 24.80 -14.70 -49.52
CA THR A 262 23.75 -15.04 -48.56
C THR A 262 22.75 -15.98 -49.21
N VAL A 263 22.68 -17.22 -48.72
CA VAL A 263 22.39 -18.38 -49.57
C VAL A 263 21.73 -19.55 -48.82
N ALA A 264 20.70 -20.10 -49.47
CA ALA A 264 20.30 -21.51 -49.48
C ALA A 264 19.43 -22.17 -48.40
N GLY A 265 18.80 -23.25 -48.89
CA GLY A 265 17.80 -24.08 -48.26
C GLY A 265 16.46 -23.83 -48.93
N ALA A 266 15.37 -23.66 -48.17
CA ALA A 266 14.05 -23.39 -48.73
C ALA A 266 13.35 -22.19 -48.06
N ALA A 267 12.63 -21.39 -48.86
CA ALA A 267 11.88 -20.22 -48.41
C ALA A 267 12.67 -19.11 -47.67
N ASN A 268 14.01 -19.08 -47.76
CA ASN A 268 14.80 -18.02 -47.12
C ASN A 268 14.68 -16.70 -47.90
N THR A 269 14.73 -15.59 -47.18
CA THR A 269 14.62 -14.23 -47.70
C THR A 269 15.80 -13.41 -47.22
N ALA A 270 16.47 -12.67 -48.11
CA ALA A 270 17.46 -11.70 -47.68
C ALA A 270 17.50 -10.45 -48.57
N THR A 271 17.71 -9.27 -47.98
CA THR A 271 17.49 -7.97 -48.65
C THR A 271 18.28 -6.80 -48.03
N GLY A 272 19.17 -6.11 -48.76
CA GLY A 272 19.72 -4.82 -48.30
C GLY A 272 20.97 -4.37 -49.04
N THR A 273 21.74 -3.48 -48.42
CA THR A 273 23.11 -3.13 -48.83
C THR A 273 24.13 -3.80 -47.91
N ALA A 274 25.28 -4.23 -48.40
CA ALA A 274 26.22 -5.10 -47.69
C ALA A 274 25.62 -6.35 -46.94
N THR A 275 24.37 -6.78 -47.17
CA THR A 275 23.73 -7.91 -46.46
C THR A 275 24.19 -9.29 -46.92
N GLY A 276 25.01 -9.92 -46.08
CA GLY A 276 25.30 -11.34 -46.16
C GLY A 276 26.74 -11.72 -45.86
N ASN A 277 26.88 -12.88 -45.22
CA ASN A 277 27.99 -13.83 -45.22
C ASN A 277 27.68 -14.76 -44.01
N ASP A 278 26.66 -15.61 -43.98
CA ASP A 278 25.78 -16.12 -45.06
C ASP A 278 24.44 -16.65 -44.41
N VAL A 279 23.35 -16.93 -45.16
CA VAL A 279 21.99 -17.18 -44.59
C VAL A 279 21.38 -18.53 -45.00
N THR A 280 21.62 -19.58 -44.20
CA THR A 280 21.26 -20.97 -44.55
C THR A 280 20.15 -21.59 -43.69
N GLY A 281 19.17 -22.25 -44.31
CA GLY A 281 18.25 -23.17 -43.64
C GLY A 281 16.82 -23.16 -44.19
N ILE A 282 15.79 -23.08 -43.33
CA ILE A 282 14.39 -22.99 -43.79
C ILE A 282 13.74 -21.72 -43.25
N ALA A 283 13.15 -20.93 -44.16
CA ALA A 283 12.35 -19.73 -43.85
C ALA A 283 13.06 -18.63 -43.04
N ASN A 284 14.40 -18.56 -43.08
CA ASN A 284 15.13 -17.48 -42.43
C ASN A 284 14.98 -16.15 -43.21
N THR A 285 15.05 -15.03 -42.51
CA THR A 285 14.96 -13.66 -43.05
C THR A 285 16.17 -12.84 -42.62
N ALA A 286 16.83 -12.13 -43.53
CA ALA A 286 17.87 -11.14 -43.21
C ALA A 286 17.60 -9.82 -43.94
N SER A 287 17.74 -8.65 -43.31
CA SER A 287 17.32 -7.39 -43.94
C SER A 287 18.07 -6.16 -43.44
N GLY A 288 18.39 -5.20 -44.32
CA GLY A 288 19.00 -3.91 -43.94
C GLY A 288 20.53 -3.92 -43.78
N THR A 289 21.16 -2.76 -43.86
CA THR A 289 22.60 -2.60 -44.18
C THR A 289 23.57 -3.45 -43.36
N ALA A 290 24.37 -4.30 -44.00
CA ALA A 290 25.35 -5.18 -43.36
C ALA A 290 24.77 -6.12 -42.28
N SER A 291 23.49 -6.49 -42.42
CA SER A 291 22.89 -7.59 -41.65
C SER A 291 23.19 -8.96 -42.26
N GLY A 292 23.09 -10.01 -41.45
CA GLY A 292 23.14 -11.39 -41.95
C GLY A 292 24.55 -11.96 -42.16
N ASN A 293 25.53 -11.51 -41.37
CA ASN A 293 26.79 -12.23 -41.20
C ASN A 293 26.51 -13.50 -40.36
N SER A 294 26.15 -14.62 -41.00
CA SER A 294 25.75 -15.89 -40.35
C SER A 294 24.36 -15.81 -39.67
N VAL A 295 23.33 -16.23 -40.40
CA VAL A 295 21.98 -16.53 -39.85
C VAL A 295 21.61 -17.95 -40.25
N THR A 296 21.46 -18.85 -39.27
CA THR A 296 21.38 -20.29 -39.53
C THR A 296 20.26 -21.00 -38.77
N GLY A 297 19.58 -21.92 -39.46
CA GLY A 297 18.58 -22.83 -38.89
C GLY A 297 17.17 -22.64 -39.43
N ILE A 298 16.16 -22.45 -38.58
CA ILE A 298 14.75 -22.41 -39.00
C ILE A 298 14.05 -21.13 -38.54
N ALA A 299 13.43 -20.40 -39.46
CA ALA A 299 12.56 -19.24 -39.19
C ALA A 299 13.21 -18.09 -38.39
N ASN A 300 14.54 -17.95 -38.43
CA ASN A 300 15.23 -16.84 -37.78
C ASN A 300 15.10 -15.55 -38.60
N THR A 301 14.99 -14.39 -37.95
CA THR A 301 14.86 -13.08 -38.57
C THR A 301 15.97 -12.15 -38.07
N SER A 302 16.77 -11.58 -38.97
CA SER A 302 17.68 -10.46 -38.71
C SER A 302 17.23 -9.24 -39.53
N SER A 303 17.34 -8.03 -38.97
CA SER A 303 16.85 -6.80 -39.59
C SER A 303 17.62 -5.54 -39.15
N GLY A 304 17.80 -4.56 -40.02
CA GLY A 304 18.46 -3.28 -39.75
C GLY A 304 19.97 -3.26 -40.02
N THR A 305 20.68 -2.34 -39.36
CA THR A 305 22.08 -1.97 -39.67
C THR A 305 23.09 -2.76 -38.83
N PHE A 306 24.05 -3.47 -39.42
CA PHE A 306 25.06 -4.29 -38.74
C PHE A 306 24.45 -5.30 -37.75
N THR A 307 23.37 -5.98 -38.14
CA THR A 307 22.59 -6.85 -37.23
C THR A 307 22.68 -8.34 -37.57
N GLY A 308 22.62 -9.17 -36.52
CA GLY A 308 22.70 -10.62 -36.66
C GLY A 308 24.03 -11.07 -37.23
N ASN A 309 25.12 -10.72 -36.54
CA ASN A 309 26.37 -11.47 -36.63
C ASN A 309 26.17 -12.76 -35.81
N ASP A 310 26.21 -13.94 -36.41
CA ASP A 310 25.96 -15.25 -35.78
C ASP A 310 24.63 -15.36 -35.01
N VAL A 311 23.51 -15.43 -35.74
CA VAL A 311 22.18 -15.84 -35.21
C VAL A 311 21.94 -17.31 -35.56
N THR A 312 21.77 -18.16 -34.55
CA THR A 312 21.77 -19.63 -34.70
C THR A 312 20.63 -20.30 -33.94
N GLY A 313 19.97 -21.28 -34.58
CA GLY A 313 18.92 -22.10 -33.96
C GLY A 313 17.55 -21.92 -34.63
N SER A 314 16.48 -21.67 -33.87
CA SER A 314 15.14 -21.51 -34.46
C SER A 314 14.28 -20.37 -33.92
N SER A 315 13.51 -19.74 -34.79
CA SER A 315 12.55 -18.67 -34.50
C SER A 315 13.14 -17.45 -33.76
N ASN A 316 14.46 -17.22 -33.83
CA ASN A 316 15.08 -16.04 -33.23
C ASN A 316 14.76 -14.78 -34.06
N THR A 317 14.64 -13.62 -33.42
CA THR A 317 14.43 -12.31 -34.06
C THR A 317 15.47 -11.32 -33.53
N ALA A 318 16.13 -10.59 -34.44
CA ALA A 318 17.07 -9.51 -34.15
C ALA A 318 16.79 -8.33 -35.07
N SER A 319 16.58 -7.12 -34.54
CA SER A 319 16.15 -5.99 -35.37
C SER A 319 16.60 -4.62 -34.86
N GLY A 320 17.38 -3.87 -35.63
CA GLY A 320 17.71 -2.48 -35.32
C GLY A 320 19.09 -2.01 -35.79
N THR A 321 20.00 -1.68 -34.89
CA THR A 321 21.37 -1.20 -35.23
C THR A 321 22.40 -1.83 -34.30
N TYR A 322 23.40 -2.56 -34.80
CA TYR A 322 24.36 -3.36 -33.99
C TYR A 322 23.69 -4.39 -33.06
N VAL A 323 22.51 -4.89 -33.41
CA VAL A 323 21.69 -5.82 -32.60
C VAL A 323 22.02 -7.28 -32.92
N GLY A 324 22.03 -8.15 -31.90
CA GLY A 324 21.99 -9.60 -32.09
C GLY A 324 23.32 -10.23 -32.51
N ASN A 325 24.45 -9.75 -31.98
CA ASN A 325 25.78 -10.30 -32.28
C ASN A 325 26.08 -11.50 -31.36
N ASN A 326 26.17 -12.71 -31.89
CA ASN A 326 26.16 -14.00 -31.18
C ASN A 326 24.83 -14.24 -30.46
N VAL A 327 23.79 -14.67 -31.18
CA VAL A 327 22.51 -15.12 -30.60
C VAL A 327 22.33 -16.61 -30.91
N SER A 328 22.30 -17.45 -29.88
CA SER A 328 22.18 -18.89 -30.03
C SER A 328 21.10 -19.49 -29.14
N GLY A 329 20.24 -20.31 -29.75
CA GLY A 329 19.13 -21.03 -29.10
C GLY A 329 17.83 -20.86 -29.86
N ASN A 330 16.70 -20.82 -29.16
CA ASN A 330 15.38 -20.79 -29.80
C ASN A 330 14.50 -19.64 -29.30
N ALA A 331 13.73 -19.00 -30.19
CA ALA A 331 12.73 -17.98 -29.89
C ALA A 331 13.22 -16.72 -29.14
N ASN A 332 14.52 -16.40 -29.21
CA ASN A 332 15.03 -15.13 -28.65
C ASN A 332 14.56 -13.95 -29.52
N THR A 333 14.18 -12.82 -28.92
CA THR A 333 13.55 -11.67 -29.60
C THR A 333 14.23 -10.37 -29.17
N THR A 334 15.07 -9.80 -30.04
CA THR A 334 15.96 -8.67 -29.72
C THR A 334 15.72 -7.48 -30.66
N PHE A 335 15.60 -6.28 -30.10
CA PHE A 335 15.23 -5.05 -30.81
C PHE A 335 15.99 -3.82 -30.30
N GLY A 336 16.34 -2.88 -31.20
CA GLY A 336 16.76 -1.52 -30.86
C GLY A 336 18.17 -1.13 -31.31
N ASN A 337 19.05 -0.71 -30.41
CA ASN A 337 20.43 -0.31 -30.74
C ASN A 337 21.41 -0.99 -29.80
N SER A 338 22.43 -1.66 -30.32
CA SER A 338 23.49 -2.35 -29.55
C SER A 338 22.94 -3.36 -28.52
N SER A 339 21.75 -3.90 -28.74
CA SER A 339 21.04 -4.82 -27.84
C SER A 339 21.18 -6.28 -28.26
N GLY A 340 20.99 -7.20 -27.32
CA GLY A 340 20.91 -8.64 -27.58
C GLY A 340 22.20 -9.29 -28.07
N SER A 341 23.38 -8.71 -27.80
CA SER A 341 24.67 -9.33 -28.17
C SER A 341 25.08 -10.38 -27.15
N SER A 342 25.54 -11.55 -27.60
CA SER A 342 25.97 -12.69 -26.78
C SER A 342 24.85 -13.25 -25.91
N ILE A 343 23.78 -13.70 -26.57
CA ILE A 343 22.71 -14.50 -25.96
C ILE A 343 22.98 -15.98 -26.25
N THR A 344 23.06 -16.80 -25.20
CA THR A 344 23.19 -18.26 -25.26
C THR A 344 22.10 -18.88 -24.39
N GLY A 345 20.92 -19.06 -24.97
CA GLY A 345 19.70 -19.46 -24.26
C GLY A 345 18.46 -19.39 -25.15
N SER A 346 17.27 -19.64 -24.61
CA SER A 346 16.02 -19.62 -25.39
C SER A 346 14.96 -18.69 -24.79
N ALA A 347 14.04 -18.20 -25.64
CA ALA A 347 12.92 -17.32 -25.29
C ALA A 347 13.28 -15.98 -24.62
N ASN A 348 14.54 -15.52 -24.72
CA ASN A 348 14.93 -14.23 -24.15
C ASN A 348 14.40 -13.07 -24.99
N THR A 349 13.75 -12.08 -24.38
CA THR A 349 13.28 -10.84 -25.03
C THR A 349 14.15 -9.66 -24.62
N SER A 350 14.53 -8.79 -25.55
CA SER A 350 15.35 -7.60 -25.29
C SER A 350 14.95 -6.46 -26.20
N PHE A 351 14.62 -5.28 -25.65
CA PHE A 351 14.13 -4.14 -26.43
C PHE A 351 14.79 -2.84 -25.96
N GLY A 352 15.31 -2.04 -26.89
CA GLY A 352 15.84 -0.70 -26.64
C GLY A 352 17.34 -0.55 -26.87
N ILE A 353 18.01 0.30 -26.08
CA ILE A 353 19.41 0.69 -26.31
C ILE A 353 20.31 -0.06 -25.34
N SER A 354 21.30 -0.80 -25.84
CA SER A 354 22.28 -1.56 -25.06
C SER A 354 21.66 -2.53 -24.05
N THR A 355 20.48 -3.09 -24.34
CA THR A 355 19.76 -4.03 -23.47
C THR A 355 20.05 -5.49 -23.79
N GLY A 356 19.99 -6.37 -22.79
CA GLY A 356 20.05 -7.83 -22.99
C GLY A 356 21.37 -8.36 -23.56
N ASN A 357 22.49 -7.69 -23.31
CA ASN A 357 23.81 -8.15 -23.75
C ASN A 357 24.44 -9.11 -22.73
N THR A 358 25.11 -10.17 -23.19
CA THR A 358 25.71 -11.23 -22.36
C THR A 358 24.66 -11.95 -21.52
N VAL A 359 23.75 -12.69 -22.16
CA VAL A 359 22.66 -13.44 -21.50
C VAL A 359 22.84 -14.94 -21.72
N ASN A 360 23.27 -15.67 -20.69
CA ASN A 360 23.49 -17.13 -20.73
C ASN A 360 22.33 -17.93 -20.09
N GLY A 361 21.21 -17.27 -19.83
CA GLY A 361 19.98 -17.89 -19.34
C GLY A 361 18.85 -17.89 -20.37
N SER A 362 17.70 -18.40 -20.00
CA SER A 362 16.50 -18.51 -20.84
C SER A 362 15.30 -17.76 -20.26
N ALA A 363 14.37 -17.35 -21.12
CA ALA A 363 13.13 -16.63 -20.80
C ALA A 363 13.30 -15.29 -20.07
N ASN A 364 14.48 -14.67 -20.14
CA ASN A 364 14.71 -13.34 -19.57
C ASN A 364 14.07 -12.25 -20.45
N THR A 365 13.47 -11.22 -19.86
CA THR A 365 12.79 -10.12 -20.56
C THR A 365 13.40 -8.78 -20.16
N SER A 366 13.99 -8.04 -21.10
CA SER A 366 14.72 -6.80 -20.85
C SER A 366 14.19 -5.64 -21.70
N PHE A 367 13.92 -4.47 -21.11
CA PHE A 367 13.34 -3.32 -21.82
C PHE A 367 13.94 -1.98 -21.35
N GLY A 368 14.33 -1.12 -22.29
CA GLY A 368 14.68 0.29 -22.03
C GLY A 368 16.10 0.68 -22.47
N ASN A 369 16.94 1.15 -21.55
CA ASN A 369 18.34 1.51 -21.84
C ASN A 369 19.28 0.78 -20.87
N SER A 370 20.33 0.14 -21.38
CA SER A 370 21.37 -0.53 -20.60
C SER A 370 20.85 -1.56 -19.57
N ALA A 371 19.67 -2.14 -19.80
CA ALA A 371 18.97 -3.04 -18.89
C ALA A 371 19.14 -4.52 -19.27
N GLY A 372 19.25 -5.39 -18.27
CA GLY A 372 19.35 -6.84 -18.44
C GLY A 372 20.68 -7.34 -19.01
N ASN A 373 21.79 -6.64 -18.75
CA ASN A 373 23.11 -7.02 -19.23
C ASN A 373 23.86 -7.93 -18.25
N THR A 374 24.61 -8.92 -18.73
CA THR A 374 25.33 -9.90 -17.92
C THR A 374 24.36 -10.71 -17.03
N VAL A 375 23.45 -11.46 -17.66
CA VAL A 375 22.42 -12.27 -16.99
C VAL A 375 22.67 -13.75 -17.22
N ALA A 376 22.96 -14.51 -16.16
CA ALA A 376 23.20 -15.94 -16.24
C ALA A 376 22.00 -16.81 -15.81
N GLY A 377 21.07 -16.26 -15.03
CA GLY A 377 19.87 -16.97 -14.59
C GLY A 377 18.70 -16.90 -15.57
N ASN A 378 17.61 -17.60 -15.25
CA ASN A 378 16.42 -17.74 -16.09
C ASN A 378 15.26 -16.87 -15.62
N ASN A 379 14.29 -16.60 -16.50
CA ASN A 379 13.02 -15.91 -16.20
C ASN A 379 13.15 -14.51 -15.55
N ASN A 380 14.31 -13.85 -15.64
CA ASN A 380 14.48 -12.52 -15.05
C ASN A 380 13.78 -11.45 -15.90
N THR A 381 13.07 -10.52 -15.28
CA THR A 381 12.36 -9.41 -15.95
C THR A 381 12.97 -8.08 -15.53
N SER A 382 13.34 -7.21 -16.47
CA SER A 382 14.07 -5.97 -16.20
C SER A 382 13.58 -4.82 -17.09
N PHE A 383 12.96 -3.80 -16.50
CA PHE A 383 12.30 -2.71 -17.24
C PHE A 383 12.74 -1.32 -16.75
N GLY A 384 13.47 -0.58 -17.58
CA GLY A 384 13.86 0.81 -17.31
C GLY A 384 15.26 1.19 -17.79
N ILE A 385 16.05 1.83 -16.93
CA ILE A 385 17.39 2.33 -17.27
C ILE A 385 18.41 1.65 -16.36
N SER A 386 19.43 1.00 -16.93
CA SER A 386 20.54 0.38 -16.19
C SER A 386 20.08 -0.58 -15.09
N THR A 387 18.98 -1.32 -15.32
CA THR A 387 18.33 -2.21 -14.35
C THR A 387 18.54 -3.69 -14.71
N GLY A 388 18.64 -4.56 -13.71
CA GLY A 388 18.80 -6.01 -13.90
C GLY A 388 20.16 -6.41 -14.46
N ASN A 389 21.21 -5.61 -14.21
CA ASN A 389 22.55 -5.88 -14.70
C ASN A 389 23.36 -6.75 -13.72
N THR A 390 24.17 -7.68 -14.23
CA THR A 390 24.96 -8.62 -13.41
C THR A 390 24.05 -9.49 -12.53
N VAL A 391 23.13 -10.24 -13.16
CA VAL A 391 22.15 -11.08 -12.46
C VAL A 391 22.44 -12.56 -12.69
N ALA A 392 22.91 -13.25 -11.64
CA ALA A 392 23.21 -14.67 -11.69
C ALA A 392 22.02 -15.57 -11.27
N GLY A 393 21.13 -15.06 -10.41
CA GLY A 393 19.94 -15.78 -9.97
C GLY A 393 18.79 -15.73 -10.98
N SER A 394 17.72 -16.48 -10.69
CA SER A 394 16.56 -16.66 -11.58
C SER A 394 15.27 -16.05 -11.01
N ASN A 395 14.28 -15.83 -11.88
CA ASN A 395 12.94 -15.32 -11.55
C ASN A 395 12.94 -13.91 -10.90
N ASN A 396 14.01 -13.13 -11.02
CA ASN A 396 14.09 -11.79 -10.44
C ASN A 396 13.32 -10.78 -11.28
N THR A 397 12.63 -9.82 -10.64
CA THR A 397 11.86 -8.76 -11.31
C THR A 397 12.37 -7.39 -10.91
N SER A 398 12.95 -6.65 -11.84
CA SER A 398 13.49 -5.30 -11.63
C SER A 398 12.78 -4.25 -12.50
N PHE A 399 12.43 -3.11 -11.90
CA PHE A 399 11.75 -1.99 -12.57
C PHE A 399 12.33 -0.65 -12.11
N GLY A 400 12.59 0.26 -13.05
CA GLY A 400 13.04 1.62 -12.78
C GLY A 400 14.48 1.92 -13.24
N ASN A 401 15.13 2.89 -12.60
CA ASN A 401 16.50 3.30 -12.90
C ASN A 401 17.49 2.68 -11.90
N ASN A 402 18.53 2.01 -12.38
CA ASN A 402 19.57 1.37 -11.56
C ASN A 402 19.07 0.31 -10.56
N SER A 403 17.92 -0.35 -10.78
CA SER A 403 17.39 -1.35 -9.83
C SER A 403 17.75 -2.79 -10.16
N GLY A 404 17.87 -3.65 -9.15
CA GLY A 404 18.10 -5.10 -9.30
C GLY A 404 19.47 -5.46 -9.89
N ASN A 405 20.48 -4.63 -9.70
CA ASN A 405 21.83 -4.85 -10.21
C ASN A 405 22.68 -5.67 -9.22
N ASN A 406 23.63 -6.47 -9.73
CA ASN A 406 24.53 -7.33 -8.94
C ASN A 406 23.77 -8.33 -8.05
N VAL A 407 22.76 -9.03 -8.60
CA VAL A 407 21.89 -9.94 -7.84
C VAL A 407 22.26 -11.39 -8.09
N THR A 408 22.68 -12.11 -7.05
CA THR A 408 23.00 -13.56 -7.16
C THR A 408 21.86 -14.46 -6.70
N GLY A 409 20.99 -13.97 -5.82
CA GLY A 409 19.82 -14.71 -5.36
C GLY A 409 18.66 -14.70 -6.36
N SER A 410 17.63 -15.48 -6.06
CA SER A 410 16.50 -15.75 -6.96
C SER A 410 15.16 -15.31 -6.37
N ASN A 411 14.15 -15.13 -7.21
CA ASN A 411 12.79 -14.70 -6.85
C ASN A 411 12.71 -13.30 -6.23
N ASN A 412 13.72 -12.44 -6.44
CA ASN A 412 13.78 -11.10 -5.83
C ASN A 412 12.99 -10.05 -6.64
N VAL A 413 12.41 -9.06 -5.96
CA VAL A 413 11.64 -7.96 -6.57
C VAL A 413 12.29 -6.60 -6.24
N ALA A 414 12.60 -5.80 -7.25
CA ALA A 414 13.33 -4.53 -7.14
C ALA A 414 12.66 -3.41 -7.96
N ILE A 415 11.76 -2.64 -7.34
CA ILE A 415 10.93 -1.61 -8.02
C ILE A 415 11.25 -0.22 -7.46
N GLY A 416 11.84 0.66 -8.27
CA GLY A 416 12.19 2.04 -7.89
C GLY A 416 13.69 2.33 -8.02
N ASN A 417 14.08 3.61 -7.97
CA ASN A 417 15.46 3.99 -8.29
C ASN A 417 16.49 3.41 -7.31
N ASN A 418 17.56 2.77 -7.81
CA ASN A 418 18.58 2.06 -7.03
C ASN A 418 18.06 0.94 -6.09
N SER A 419 16.82 0.47 -6.26
CA SER A 419 16.24 -0.55 -5.40
C SER A 419 16.87 -1.94 -5.61
N GLY A 420 16.95 -2.75 -4.56
CA GLY A 420 17.31 -4.17 -4.64
C GLY A 420 18.70 -4.47 -5.25
N ASN A 421 19.66 -3.55 -5.14
CA ASN A 421 21.02 -3.75 -5.64
C ASN A 421 21.90 -4.55 -4.68
N ASN A 422 22.85 -5.31 -5.23
CA ASN A 422 23.84 -6.13 -4.51
C ASN A 422 23.22 -7.22 -3.60
N VAL A 423 22.03 -7.71 -3.95
CA VAL A 423 21.28 -8.71 -3.17
C VAL A 423 21.82 -10.11 -3.45
N GLN A 424 22.38 -10.74 -2.41
CA GLN A 424 22.98 -12.07 -2.52
C GLN A 424 21.97 -13.19 -2.24
N ASP A 425 21.05 -12.94 -1.30
CA ASP A 425 20.00 -13.88 -0.89
C ASP A 425 18.74 -13.83 -1.77
N SER A 426 17.80 -14.73 -1.51
CA SER A 426 16.61 -14.96 -2.34
C SER A 426 15.31 -14.45 -1.69
N ASN A 427 14.24 -14.45 -2.49
CA ASN A 427 12.87 -14.14 -2.05
C ASN A 427 12.69 -12.73 -1.45
N THR A 428 13.58 -11.78 -1.76
CA THR A 428 13.54 -10.42 -1.20
C THR A 428 12.61 -9.50 -1.99
N VAL A 429 12.04 -8.50 -1.30
CA VAL A 429 11.22 -7.44 -1.88
C VAL A 429 11.85 -6.09 -1.56
N SER A 430 12.03 -5.25 -2.56
CA SER A 430 12.63 -3.91 -2.49
C SER A 430 11.81 -2.94 -3.33
N ILE A 431 10.91 -2.17 -2.72
CA ILE A 431 9.98 -1.27 -3.43
C ILE A 431 10.13 0.16 -2.91
N GLY A 432 10.76 1.03 -3.70
CA GLY A 432 11.02 2.44 -3.37
C GLY A 432 12.42 2.89 -3.78
N THR A 433 12.64 4.21 -3.84
CA THR A 433 13.97 4.76 -4.12
C THR A 433 14.94 4.38 -3.00
N ASN A 434 16.06 3.74 -3.35
CA ASN A 434 17.04 3.15 -2.43
C ASN A 434 16.46 2.09 -1.46
N ALA A 435 15.32 1.45 -1.77
CA ALA A 435 14.80 0.34 -0.98
C ALA A 435 15.71 -0.90 -1.12
N HIS A 436 16.05 -1.54 -0.01
CA HIS A 436 17.06 -2.60 0.03
C HIS A 436 16.69 -3.71 1.02
N GLY A 437 15.91 -4.69 0.54
CA GLY A 437 15.77 -6.01 1.15
C GLY A 437 16.91 -6.90 0.66
N SER A 438 17.83 -7.27 1.56
CA SER A 438 19.13 -7.83 1.20
C SER A 438 19.48 -9.18 1.81
N ALA A 439 18.69 -9.63 2.80
CA ALA A 439 18.77 -10.97 3.40
C ALA A 439 17.58 -11.85 2.96
N ASP A 440 17.68 -13.17 3.09
CA ASP A 440 16.61 -14.07 2.60
C ASP A 440 15.23 -13.74 3.16
N SER A 441 14.21 -13.80 2.30
CA SER A 441 12.81 -13.57 2.62
C SER A 441 12.52 -12.19 3.25
N SER A 442 13.39 -11.20 3.04
CA SER A 442 13.25 -9.83 3.57
C SER A 442 12.37 -8.93 2.70
N VAL A 443 11.67 -7.98 3.33
CA VAL A 443 10.74 -7.05 2.67
C VAL A 443 11.07 -5.62 3.05
N ALA A 444 11.54 -4.81 2.09
CA ALA A 444 11.76 -3.38 2.22
C ALA A 444 10.82 -2.61 1.27
N ILE A 445 9.94 -1.77 1.81
CA ILE A 445 8.96 -0.98 1.03
C ILE A 445 8.96 0.45 1.56
N GLY A 446 9.57 1.38 0.83
CA GLY A 446 9.70 2.79 1.22
C GLY A 446 10.99 3.43 0.70
N ALA A 447 11.07 4.76 0.70
CA ALA A 447 12.28 5.46 0.30
C ALA A 447 13.38 5.27 1.35
N GLY A 448 14.48 4.61 0.97
CA GLY A 448 15.59 4.25 1.87
C GLY A 448 15.24 3.16 2.90
N ALA A 449 14.13 2.43 2.73
CA ALA A 449 13.79 1.30 3.60
C ALA A 449 14.84 0.19 3.46
N SER A 450 15.36 -0.31 4.57
CA SER A 450 16.40 -1.35 4.64
C SER A 450 15.91 -2.54 5.47
N ALA A 451 16.00 -3.75 4.90
CA ALA A 451 15.62 -5.01 5.51
C ALA A 451 16.78 -6.01 5.31
N SER A 452 17.64 -6.11 6.33
CA SER A 452 18.95 -6.77 6.29
C SER A 452 19.09 -7.94 7.28
N GLY A 453 18.05 -8.20 8.08
CA GLY A 453 17.90 -9.47 8.80
C GLY A 453 17.12 -10.48 7.97
N ALA A 454 17.42 -11.77 8.09
CA ALA A 454 16.61 -12.80 7.42
C ALA A 454 15.15 -12.77 7.93
N SER A 455 14.20 -12.93 7.02
CA SER A 455 12.75 -12.79 7.27
C SER A 455 12.35 -11.45 7.93
N SER A 456 13.07 -10.36 7.64
CA SER A 456 12.78 -9.03 8.21
C SER A 456 11.83 -8.17 7.36
N ILE A 457 11.08 -7.27 7.98
CA ILE A 457 10.05 -6.42 7.34
C ILE A 457 10.30 -4.94 7.65
N SER A 458 10.43 -4.09 6.63
CA SER A 458 10.77 -2.67 6.76
C SER A 458 9.86 -1.84 5.85
N ILE A 459 8.78 -1.27 6.40
CA ILE A 459 7.69 -0.64 5.62
C ILE A 459 7.50 0.83 6.04
N GLY A 460 7.77 1.72 5.10
CA GLY A 460 7.81 3.17 5.23
C GLY A 460 9.23 3.73 5.03
N PRO A 461 9.40 5.05 4.85
CA PRO A 461 10.71 5.65 4.59
C PRO A 461 11.72 5.44 5.73
N GLY A 462 13.00 5.43 5.38
CA GLY A 462 14.13 5.49 6.33
C GLY A 462 14.26 4.34 7.36
N ASN A 463 13.34 3.38 7.40
CA ASN A 463 13.36 2.27 8.33
C ASN A 463 14.59 1.38 8.13
N VAL A 464 15.23 0.96 9.23
CA VAL A 464 16.40 0.07 9.21
C VAL A 464 16.14 -1.13 10.11
N VAL A 465 15.89 -2.29 9.50
CA VAL A 465 15.70 -3.55 10.23
C VAL A 465 16.86 -4.49 9.92
N SER A 466 17.63 -4.85 10.93
CA SER A 466 18.72 -5.85 10.85
C SER A 466 18.50 -7.04 11.79
N GLY A 467 17.52 -6.96 12.69
CA GLY A 467 17.08 -8.10 13.46
C GLY A 467 16.51 -9.21 12.58
N THR A 468 16.89 -10.46 12.86
CA THR A 468 16.35 -11.66 12.21
C THR A 468 14.93 -11.92 12.73
N GLY A 469 13.98 -12.16 11.83
CA GLY A 469 12.57 -12.33 12.17
C GLY A 469 11.91 -11.09 12.81
N SER A 470 12.41 -9.90 12.49
CA SER A 470 12.00 -8.62 13.09
C SER A 470 11.31 -7.70 12.08
N GLY A 471 10.69 -6.61 12.53
CA GLY A 471 10.13 -5.63 11.60
C GLY A 471 9.87 -4.22 12.10
N ALA A 472 9.60 -3.31 11.17
CA ALA A 472 9.24 -1.92 11.39
C ALA A 472 8.17 -1.47 10.40
N ILE A 473 7.15 -0.78 10.88
CA ILE A 473 6.13 -0.11 10.05
C ILE A 473 5.96 1.33 10.56
N GLY A 474 6.43 2.33 9.80
CA GLY A 474 6.45 3.73 10.24
C GLY A 474 7.48 4.58 9.48
N ASP A 475 7.88 5.73 10.04
CA ASP A 475 8.84 6.66 9.42
C ASP A 475 9.61 7.49 10.46
N PRO A 476 10.91 7.32 10.67
CA PRO A 476 11.72 6.11 10.47
C PRO A 476 11.90 5.34 11.79
N SER A 477 12.02 4.02 11.74
CA SER A 477 12.30 3.15 12.90
C SER A 477 13.56 2.30 12.68
N THR A 478 14.37 2.11 13.74
CA THR A 478 15.53 1.21 13.73
C THR A 478 15.28 -0.01 14.62
N VAL A 479 15.39 -1.22 14.07
CA VAL A 479 15.16 -2.48 14.79
C VAL A 479 16.31 -3.46 14.54
N THR A 480 17.21 -3.55 15.53
CA THR A 480 18.40 -4.41 15.48
C THR A 480 18.29 -5.65 16.37
N GLY A 481 17.34 -5.66 17.31
CA GLY A 481 17.01 -6.86 18.09
C GLY A 481 16.24 -7.90 17.26
N ASN A 482 16.51 -9.18 17.50
CA ASN A 482 15.87 -10.33 16.84
C ASN A 482 14.46 -10.60 17.38
N SER A 483 13.56 -11.10 16.54
CA SER A 483 12.15 -11.37 16.87
C SER A 483 11.39 -10.16 17.44
N SER A 484 11.74 -8.95 17.00
CA SER A 484 11.26 -7.68 17.57
C SER A 484 10.56 -6.81 16.52
N TYR A 485 9.54 -6.06 16.93
CA TYR A 485 8.69 -5.31 16.00
C TYR A 485 8.40 -3.87 16.45
N SER A 486 8.49 -2.92 15.53
CA SER A 486 8.10 -1.50 15.69
C SER A 486 6.86 -1.18 14.85
N ILE A 487 5.89 -0.48 15.44
CA ILE A 487 4.82 0.22 14.71
C ILE A 487 4.81 1.68 15.17
N GLY A 488 5.22 2.58 14.28
CA GLY A 488 5.36 4.02 14.50
C GLY A 488 6.76 4.56 14.23
N ASN A 489 7.00 5.78 14.70
CA ASN A 489 8.05 6.68 14.20
C ASN A 489 9.13 6.94 15.26
N ASP A 490 10.37 7.18 14.84
CA ASP A 490 11.50 7.53 15.70
C ASP A 490 11.81 6.49 16.80
N ASN A 491 11.44 5.22 16.60
CA ASN A 491 11.69 4.14 17.55
C ASN A 491 13.07 3.48 17.31
N THR A 492 13.72 3.05 18.39
CA THR A 492 14.98 2.29 18.35
C THR A 492 14.86 1.05 19.25
N ILE A 493 14.84 -0.13 18.65
CA ILE A 493 14.68 -1.42 19.34
C ILE A 493 15.93 -2.29 19.13
N SER A 494 16.81 -2.27 20.13
CA SER A 494 18.00 -3.14 20.20
C SER A 494 17.81 -4.39 21.06
N SER A 495 16.65 -4.53 21.69
CA SER A 495 16.29 -5.68 22.53
C SER A 495 15.55 -6.76 21.74
N ASN A 496 15.74 -8.03 22.14
CA ASN A 496 15.17 -9.21 21.48
C ASN A 496 13.78 -9.58 22.03
N ASN A 497 12.92 -10.14 21.19
CA ASN A 497 11.53 -10.52 21.52
C ASN A 497 10.69 -9.32 22.00
N THR A 498 10.90 -8.13 21.42
CA THR A 498 10.35 -6.86 21.91
C THR A 498 9.37 -6.24 20.93
N PHE A 499 8.20 -5.79 21.41
CA PHE A 499 7.19 -5.12 20.59
C PHE A 499 7.00 -3.67 21.03
N ALA A 500 7.23 -2.70 20.15
CA ALA A 500 6.96 -1.28 20.39
C ALA A 500 5.83 -0.78 19.48
N ILE A 501 4.82 -0.14 20.06
CA ILE A 501 3.70 0.47 19.33
C ILE A 501 3.52 1.90 19.84
N GLY A 502 3.96 2.89 19.06
CA GLY A 502 4.07 4.29 19.46
C GLY A 502 5.24 4.97 18.74
N ASN A 503 5.60 6.16 19.20
CA ASN A 503 6.70 6.94 18.63
C ASN A 503 7.76 7.30 19.69
N ASN A 504 8.98 7.63 19.26
CA ASN A 504 10.11 8.06 20.11
C ASN A 504 10.53 7.01 21.18
N ILE A 505 10.22 5.72 20.98
CA ILE A 505 10.54 4.63 21.90
C ILE A 505 12.00 4.20 21.69
N SER A 506 12.91 4.70 22.51
CA SER A 506 14.36 4.45 22.41
C SER A 506 14.95 3.57 23.54
N GLN A 507 14.22 3.40 24.64
CA GLN A 507 14.64 2.57 25.78
C GLN A 507 13.75 1.33 25.84
N THR A 508 14.34 0.19 25.48
CA THR A 508 13.63 -1.09 25.37
C THR A 508 14.39 -2.21 26.09
N THR A 509 13.67 -3.26 26.50
CA THR A 509 14.21 -4.43 27.22
C THR A 509 13.65 -5.71 26.63
N ASN A 510 14.41 -6.81 26.73
CA ASN A 510 14.05 -8.08 26.10
C ASN A 510 12.68 -8.60 26.60
N ASN A 511 12.00 -9.38 25.76
CA ASN A 511 10.71 -10.03 26.05
C ASN A 511 9.60 -9.07 26.51
N SER A 512 9.67 -7.79 26.12
CA SER A 512 8.81 -6.72 26.66
C SER A 512 7.98 -6.03 25.59
N ILE A 513 6.88 -5.41 26.01
CA ILE A 513 5.99 -4.63 25.15
C ILE A 513 6.01 -3.18 25.61
N VAL A 514 6.12 -2.21 24.68
CA VAL A 514 6.19 -0.77 24.98
C VAL A 514 5.13 -0.03 24.17
N LEU A 515 4.19 0.63 24.87
CA LEU A 515 2.96 1.16 24.29
C LEU A 515 2.80 2.67 24.51
N GLY A 516 2.72 3.42 23.40
CA GLY A 516 2.45 4.85 23.33
C GLY A 516 3.70 5.72 23.13
N ASN A 517 3.51 6.95 22.65
CA ASN A 517 4.58 7.93 22.42
C ASN A 517 5.43 8.22 23.67
N ASN A 518 6.75 8.41 23.52
CA ASN A 518 7.70 8.70 24.61
C ASN A 518 7.74 7.65 25.74
N SER A 519 7.35 6.41 25.47
CA SER A 519 7.35 5.33 26.47
C SER A 519 8.69 4.62 26.52
N SER A 520 9.01 4.03 27.67
CA SER A 520 10.24 3.24 27.87
C SER A 520 9.96 2.00 28.71
N SER A 521 10.76 0.95 28.53
CA SER A 521 10.79 -0.19 29.45
C SER A 521 12.13 -0.30 30.19
N THR A 522 12.04 -0.73 31.44
CA THR A 522 13.18 -1.12 32.28
C THR A 522 13.17 -2.65 32.47
N ALA A 523 14.16 -3.18 33.20
CA ALA A 523 14.20 -4.61 33.50
C ALA A 523 13.06 -5.00 34.47
N ALA A 524 12.46 -6.18 34.27
CA ALA A 524 11.39 -6.67 35.11
C ALA A 524 11.89 -6.96 36.54
N VAL A 525 11.19 -6.44 37.56
CA VAL A 525 11.62 -6.55 38.97
C VAL A 525 10.88 -7.71 39.66
N ALA A 526 11.60 -8.77 39.98
CA ALA A 526 11.06 -9.91 40.72
C ALA A 526 10.59 -9.49 42.12
N THR A 527 9.27 -9.60 42.37
CA THR A 527 8.62 -9.10 43.59
C THR A 527 7.85 -10.25 44.25
N ALA A 528 8.54 -11.02 45.09
CA ALA A 528 7.98 -12.25 45.68
C ALA A 528 6.98 -12.02 46.82
N GLY A 529 6.88 -10.80 47.35
CA GLY A 529 6.03 -10.49 48.49
C GLY A 529 6.32 -9.13 49.12
N THR A 530 5.71 -8.89 50.29
CA THR A 530 5.93 -7.71 51.13
C THR A 530 5.74 -8.05 52.61
N SER A 531 6.04 -7.11 53.52
CA SER A 531 5.70 -7.21 54.94
C SER A 531 4.75 -6.09 55.35
N ILE A 532 3.67 -6.44 56.06
CA ILE A 532 2.69 -5.49 56.61
C ILE A 532 2.56 -5.78 58.10
N ASN A 533 2.84 -4.78 58.94
CA ASN A 533 2.85 -4.89 60.41
C ASN A 533 3.68 -6.07 60.95
N GLY A 534 4.78 -6.43 60.27
CA GLY A 534 5.67 -7.55 60.63
C GLY A 534 5.23 -8.92 60.11
N SER A 535 4.02 -9.05 59.57
CA SER A 535 3.56 -10.27 58.88
C SER A 535 4.02 -10.26 57.43
N SER A 536 4.60 -11.37 56.96
CA SER A 536 5.03 -11.53 55.55
C SER A 536 3.88 -12.04 54.68
N TYR A 537 3.71 -11.44 53.51
CA TYR A 537 2.71 -11.80 52.50
C TYR A 537 3.44 -12.14 51.19
N SER A 538 3.19 -13.32 50.63
CA SER A 538 3.75 -13.73 49.34
C SER A 538 2.82 -13.33 48.18
N PHE A 539 3.39 -13.10 47.00
CA PHE A 539 2.65 -12.78 45.77
C PHE A 539 2.80 -13.88 44.71
N ALA A 540 1.75 -14.12 43.93
CA ALA A 540 1.83 -14.90 42.70
C ALA A 540 2.59 -14.10 41.61
N GLY A 541 3.10 -14.80 40.58
CA GLY A 541 3.82 -14.14 39.47
C GLY A 541 5.20 -13.57 39.83
N ALA A 542 5.79 -13.98 40.95
CA ALA A 542 7.02 -13.44 41.53
C ALA A 542 8.25 -13.33 40.60
N SER A 543 8.29 -14.07 39.49
CA SER A 543 9.40 -14.12 38.53
C SER A 543 8.93 -13.70 37.12
N PRO A 544 8.77 -12.39 36.86
CA PRO A 544 8.36 -11.88 35.55
C PRO A 544 9.47 -12.05 34.49
N VAL A 545 9.09 -12.36 33.25
CA VAL A 545 10.02 -12.61 32.12
C VAL A 545 10.36 -11.37 31.29
N GLY A 546 9.63 -10.27 31.49
CA GLY A 546 9.64 -9.01 30.76
C GLY A 546 8.57 -8.07 31.33
N VAL A 547 8.32 -6.92 30.70
CA VAL A 547 7.29 -5.96 31.15
C VAL A 547 6.37 -5.51 30.01
N VAL A 548 5.15 -5.09 30.35
CA VAL A 548 4.30 -4.27 29.46
C VAL A 548 4.35 -2.84 29.99
N SER A 549 5.10 -1.96 29.35
CA SER A 549 5.15 -0.54 29.69
C SER A 549 4.16 0.26 28.87
N VAL A 550 3.40 1.12 29.54
CA VAL A 550 2.41 2.03 28.93
C VAL A 550 2.83 3.50 29.00
N GLY A 551 4.10 3.79 29.31
CA GLY A 551 4.59 5.16 29.51
C GLY A 551 6.07 5.23 29.85
N SER A 552 6.49 6.35 30.43
CA SER A 552 7.79 6.56 31.07
C SER A 552 7.59 7.48 32.27
N ALA A 553 8.62 7.74 33.09
CA ALA A 553 8.51 8.61 34.25
C ALA A 553 8.11 10.04 33.82
N GLY A 554 7.02 10.57 34.38
CA GLY A 554 6.40 11.84 33.96
C GLY A 554 5.54 11.76 32.68
N ASN A 555 5.41 10.58 32.07
CA ASN A 555 4.56 10.28 30.92
C ASN A 555 3.67 9.04 31.21
N GLU A 556 3.19 8.91 32.44
CA GLU A 556 2.35 7.81 32.88
C GLU A 556 0.96 7.84 32.19
N ARG A 557 0.38 6.65 31.97
CA ARG A 557 -0.96 6.52 31.36
C ARG A 557 -1.92 5.75 32.25
N GLN A 558 -3.18 6.18 32.25
CA GLN A 558 -4.27 5.40 32.83
C GLN A 558 -4.58 4.20 31.93
N ILE A 559 -4.72 3.02 32.54
CA ILE A 559 -5.30 1.84 31.88
C ILE A 559 -6.78 1.82 32.26
N GLN A 560 -7.65 2.13 31.30
CA GLN A 560 -9.10 2.25 31.50
C GLN A 560 -9.85 0.98 31.06
N ASN A 561 -11.11 0.84 31.48
CA ASN A 561 -12.00 -0.30 31.16
C ASN A 561 -11.48 -1.68 31.59
N VAL A 562 -10.58 -1.73 32.59
CA VAL A 562 -10.09 -2.98 33.19
C VAL A 562 -11.22 -3.66 33.97
N ALA A 563 -11.60 -4.86 33.54
CA ALA A 563 -12.56 -5.72 34.25
C ALA A 563 -12.06 -6.08 35.66
N ALA A 564 -12.94 -6.54 36.55
CA ALA A 564 -12.53 -6.94 37.89
C ALA A 564 -11.72 -8.24 37.83
N GLY A 565 -10.43 -8.18 38.13
CA GLY A 565 -9.54 -9.36 38.20
C GLY A 565 -9.89 -10.29 39.36
N GLN A 566 -9.48 -11.55 39.31
CA GLN A 566 -9.68 -12.46 40.43
C GLN A 566 -8.87 -12.02 41.67
N VAL A 567 -9.49 -12.06 42.84
CA VAL A 567 -8.82 -11.74 44.12
C VAL A 567 -8.66 -13.02 44.93
N ASN A 568 -7.59 -13.77 44.65
CA ASN A 568 -7.21 -15.00 45.34
C ASN A 568 -5.68 -15.15 45.39
N ALA A 569 -5.18 -16.08 46.21
CA ALA A 569 -3.74 -16.24 46.49
C ALA A 569 -2.88 -16.67 45.28
N THR A 570 -3.50 -17.09 44.18
CA THR A 570 -2.84 -17.53 42.94
C THR A 570 -3.04 -16.57 41.75
N SER A 571 -3.79 -15.49 41.94
CA SER A 571 -4.15 -14.57 40.86
C SER A 571 -2.98 -13.71 40.39
N THR A 572 -2.90 -13.51 39.08
CA THR A 572 -2.00 -12.55 38.42
C THR A 572 -2.76 -11.49 37.63
N ASP A 573 -4.06 -11.33 37.89
CA ASP A 573 -4.92 -10.36 37.19
C ASP A 573 -4.67 -8.92 37.67
N ALA A 574 -4.90 -7.95 36.79
CA ALA A 574 -4.92 -6.55 37.17
C ALA A 574 -6.13 -6.23 38.06
N VAL A 575 -5.88 -5.68 39.25
CA VAL A 575 -6.93 -5.21 40.17
C VAL A 575 -7.40 -3.83 39.74
N ASN A 576 -8.71 -3.63 39.56
CA ASN A 576 -9.27 -2.35 39.14
C ASN A 576 -9.69 -1.46 40.32
N GLY A 577 -10.07 -0.21 40.00
CA GLY A 577 -10.40 0.80 41.01
C GLY A 577 -11.61 0.47 41.90
N SER A 578 -12.61 -0.26 41.42
CA SER A 578 -13.79 -0.60 42.24
C SER A 578 -13.49 -1.69 43.27
N GLN A 579 -12.55 -2.61 42.96
CA GLN A 579 -12.06 -3.61 43.90
C GLN A 579 -11.25 -2.98 45.03
N LEU A 580 -10.34 -2.06 44.71
CA LEU A 580 -9.59 -1.29 45.70
C LEU A 580 -10.52 -0.42 46.57
N PHE A 581 -11.55 0.20 45.95
CA PHE A 581 -12.57 0.96 46.66
C PHE A 581 -13.44 0.11 47.60
N ALA A 582 -13.74 -1.15 47.24
CA ALA A 582 -14.41 -2.09 48.14
C ALA A 582 -13.55 -2.45 49.37
N ALA A 583 -12.25 -2.67 49.17
CA ALA A 583 -11.30 -2.87 50.28
C ALA A 583 -11.21 -1.63 51.19
N TYR A 584 -11.14 -0.42 50.60
CA TYR A 584 -11.11 0.83 51.35
C TYR A 584 -12.39 1.06 52.17
N GLN A 585 -13.58 0.74 51.63
CA GLN A 585 -14.83 0.79 52.40
C GLN A 585 -14.82 -0.15 53.61
N SER A 586 -14.25 -1.35 53.48
CA SER A 586 -14.09 -2.27 54.62
C SER A 586 -13.18 -1.68 55.72
N ILE A 587 -12.10 -1.00 55.34
CA ILE A 587 -11.21 -0.30 56.29
C ILE A 587 -11.95 0.86 57.00
N GLY A 588 -12.76 1.63 56.28
CA GLY A 588 -13.59 2.69 56.87
C GLY A 588 -14.62 2.18 57.89
N GLN A 589 -15.16 0.98 57.68
CA GLN A 589 -16.01 0.31 58.67
C GLN A 589 -15.23 -0.07 59.94
N PHE A 590 -13.95 -0.46 59.83
CA PHE A 590 -13.09 -0.73 60.99
C PHE A 590 -12.74 0.53 61.79
N ASP A 591 -12.44 1.68 61.18
CA ASP A 591 -12.21 2.93 61.93
C ASP A 591 -13.49 3.38 62.66
N THR A 592 -14.63 3.33 61.99
CA THR A 592 -15.95 3.59 62.59
C THR A 592 -16.18 2.70 63.83
N ARG A 593 -15.83 1.41 63.73
CA ARG A 593 -15.90 0.46 64.84
C ARG A 593 -14.94 0.80 65.99
N ILE A 594 -13.68 1.13 65.68
CA ILE A 594 -12.68 1.54 66.67
C ILE A 594 -13.15 2.79 67.43
N ASN A 595 -13.76 3.76 66.76
CA ASN A 595 -14.27 4.96 67.42
C ASN A 595 -15.42 4.65 68.38
N ARG A 596 -16.31 3.72 68.04
CA ARG A 596 -17.39 3.22 68.93
C ARG A 596 -16.82 2.48 70.15
N VAL A 597 -15.86 1.58 69.93
CA VAL A 597 -15.13 0.88 71.00
C VAL A 597 -14.42 1.86 71.94
N GLY A 598 -13.74 2.87 71.40
CA GLY A 598 -13.08 3.93 72.17
C GLY A 598 -14.05 4.76 73.00
N ALA A 599 -15.18 5.17 72.42
CA ALA A 599 -16.21 5.93 73.11
C ALA A 599 -16.87 5.11 74.24
N MET A 600 -17.17 3.84 73.99
CA MET A 600 -17.70 2.90 75.00
C MET A 600 -16.70 2.68 76.14
N ALA A 601 -15.41 2.52 75.85
CA ALA A 601 -14.37 2.38 76.86
C ALA A 601 -14.21 3.64 77.71
N ALA A 602 -14.22 4.83 77.07
CA ALA A 602 -14.23 6.11 77.76
C ALA A 602 -15.44 6.25 78.69
N ALA A 603 -16.65 5.88 78.22
CA ALA A 603 -17.86 5.90 79.03
C ALA A 603 -17.72 4.98 80.27
N ILE A 604 -17.31 3.72 80.08
CA ILE A 604 -17.09 2.76 81.18
C ILE A 604 -16.02 3.26 82.17
N SER A 605 -15.02 4.02 81.73
CA SER A 605 -13.99 4.60 82.60
C SER A 605 -14.54 5.71 83.50
N GLY A 606 -15.51 6.48 83.02
CA GLY A 606 -16.19 7.54 83.77
C GLY A 606 -17.23 7.07 84.80
N LEU A 607 -17.49 5.76 84.89
CA LEU A 607 -18.40 5.20 85.91
C LEU A 607 -17.71 5.16 87.29
N ALA A 608 -18.16 6.04 88.19
CA ALA A 608 -17.73 6.09 89.58
C ALA A 608 -18.82 5.55 90.54
N PRO A 609 -18.45 4.75 91.56
CA PRO A 609 -19.28 4.51 92.74
C PRO A 609 -19.22 5.72 93.70
N LEU A 610 -20.23 5.86 94.55
CA LEU A 610 -20.17 6.75 95.72
C LEU A 610 -19.49 6.05 96.90
N ASP A 611 -19.19 6.80 97.96
CA ASP A 611 -18.63 6.25 99.20
C ASP A 611 -19.58 5.26 99.90
N TYR A 612 -19.01 4.42 100.75
CA TYR A 612 -19.73 3.31 101.41
C TYR A 612 -20.80 3.80 102.41
N ASP A 613 -22.07 3.60 102.06
CA ASP A 613 -23.18 3.60 103.02
C ASP A 613 -23.48 2.18 103.53
N LYS A 614 -23.56 2.06 104.86
CA LYS A 614 -23.91 0.84 105.59
C LYS A 614 -25.38 0.42 105.41
N LYS A 615 -26.27 1.37 105.08
CA LYS A 615 -27.70 1.12 104.78
C LYS A 615 -27.92 0.81 103.29
N ASN A 616 -27.32 1.58 102.38
CA ASN A 616 -27.51 1.45 100.93
C ASN A 616 -26.26 0.86 100.24
N LYS A 617 -26.11 -0.46 100.31
CA LYS A 617 -24.93 -1.18 99.76
C LYS A 617 -24.88 -1.26 98.23
N THR A 618 -26.00 -1.08 97.54
CA THR A 618 -26.08 -1.16 96.06
C THR A 618 -26.25 0.24 95.48
N MET A 619 -25.50 0.54 94.42
CA MET A 619 -25.55 1.80 93.70
C MET A 619 -25.67 1.54 92.20
N ILE A 620 -26.29 2.48 91.48
CA ILE A 620 -26.25 2.55 90.02
C ILE A 620 -25.58 3.87 89.63
N SER A 621 -24.69 3.81 88.65
CA SER A 621 -23.94 4.93 88.08
C SER A 621 -24.18 4.97 86.57
N ALA A 622 -24.18 6.17 85.99
CA ALA A 622 -24.33 6.37 84.55
C ALA A 622 -23.33 7.43 84.08
N SER A 623 -22.81 7.24 82.87
CA SER A 623 -21.78 8.12 82.29
C SER A 623 -21.90 8.17 80.77
N THR A 624 -21.27 9.18 80.18
CA THR A 624 -21.09 9.30 78.73
C THR A 624 -19.59 9.32 78.42
N GLY A 625 -19.24 8.84 77.23
CA GLY A 625 -17.88 8.87 76.71
C GLY A 625 -17.89 9.36 75.27
N ASN A 626 -16.91 10.17 74.91
CA ASN A 626 -16.66 10.56 73.52
C ASN A 626 -15.26 10.14 73.10
N TYR A 627 -15.11 9.62 71.89
CA TYR A 627 -13.82 9.37 71.27
C TYR A 627 -13.89 9.75 69.79
N ARG A 628 -13.04 10.68 69.36
CA ARG A 628 -12.99 11.21 67.98
C ARG A 628 -14.36 11.63 67.42
N GLY A 629 -15.23 12.19 68.26
CA GLY A 629 -16.57 12.64 67.88
C GLY A 629 -17.67 11.58 68.08
N GLN A 630 -17.35 10.28 68.03
CA GLN A 630 -18.31 9.23 68.36
C GLN A 630 -18.65 9.26 69.86
N GLY A 631 -19.95 9.23 70.18
CA GLY A 631 -20.45 9.13 71.55
C GLY A 631 -20.88 7.71 71.92
N ALA A 632 -20.86 7.39 73.22
CA ALA A 632 -21.46 6.20 73.81
C ALA A 632 -21.91 6.47 75.26
N ILE A 633 -22.88 5.70 75.75
CA ILE A 633 -23.39 5.80 77.13
C ILE A 633 -23.06 4.50 77.87
N ALA A 634 -22.67 4.62 79.14
CA ALA A 634 -22.44 3.48 80.02
C ALA A 634 -23.31 3.53 81.28
N PHE A 635 -23.61 2.34 81.80
CA PHE A 635 -24.34 2.11 83.04
C PHE A 635 -23.58 1.09 83.88
N GLY A 636 -23.34 1.41 85.16
CA GLY A 636 -22.65 0.57 86.13
C GLY A 636 -23.52 0.25 87.32
N ALA A 637 -23.61 -1.03 87.69
CA ALA A 637 -24.17 -1.49 88.96
C ALA A 637 -23.03 -1.88 89.90
N TYR A 638 -23.06 -1.34 91.12
CA TYR A 638 -22.00 -1.47 92.11
C TYR A 638 -22.59 -1.99 93.43
N HIS A 639 -21.93 -2.93 94.08
CA HIS A 639 -22.40 -3.52 95.34
C HIS A 639 -21.27 -3.71 96.36
N TYR A 640 -21.34 -3.01 97.49
CA TYR A 640 -20.40 -3.16 98.60
C TYR A 640 -20.74 -4.38 99.44
N VAL A 641 -19.91 -5.42 99.38
CA VAL A 641 -20.01 -6.58 100.28
C VAL A 641 -19.79 -6.10 101.73
N ASN A 642 -18.77 -5.28 101.93
CA ASN A 642 -18.45 -4.55 103.16
C ASN A 642 -17.76 -3.21 102.82
N ARG A 643 -17.31 -2.45 103.82
CA ARG A 643 -16.63 -1.13 103.68
C ARG A 643 -15.42 -1.15 102.75
N ASP A 644 -14.78 -2.31 102.63
CA ASP A 644 -13.46 -2.48 102.05
C ASP A 644 -13.45 -3.39 100.81
N VAL A 645 -14.60 -3.94 100.39
CA VAL A 645 -14.75 -4.78 99.18
C VAL A 645 -15.99 -4.37 98.39
N LEU A 646 -15.77 -3.87 97.18
CA LEU A 646 -16.78 -3.49 96.21
C LEU A 646 -16.77 -4.44 95.01
N LEU A 647 -17.95 -4.95 94.63
CA LEU A 647 -18.18 -5.60 93.34
C LEU A 647 -18.73 -4.56 92.35
N GLY A 648 -18.32 -4.63 91.08
CA GLY A 648 -18.83 -3.77 90.02
C GLY A 648 -19.08 -4.53 88.73
N ALA A 649 -20.24 -4.29 88.12
CA ALA A 649 -20.60 -4.74 86.78
C ALA A 649 -21.02 -3.51 85.96
N ALA A 650 -20.59 -3.40 84.71
CA ALA A 650 -20.93 -2.28 83.85
C ALA A 650 -21.12 -2.70 82.40
N MET A 651 -21.97 -1.96 81.68
CA MET A 651 -22.16 -2.07 80.24
C MET A 651 -22.03 -0.69 79.59
N ALA A 652 -21.53 -0.64 78.36
CA ALA A 652 -21.67 0.51 77.47
C ALA A 652 -22.37 0.12 76.18
N LEU A 653 -23.08 1.09 75.62
CA LEU A 653 -23.96 0.94 74.48
C LEU A 653 -23.70 2.06 73.47
N ASP A 654 -23.62 1.68 72.21
CA ASP A 654 -23.72 2.54 71.03
C ASP A 654 -24.78 1.96 70.06
N SER A 655 -25.14 2.73 69.03
CA SER A 655 -25.98 2.44 67.85
C SER A 655 -25.76 1.11 67.10
N GLY A 656 -24.92 0.20 67.57
CA GLY A 656 -24.72 -1.13 66.98
C GLY A 656 -23.81 -2.08 67.76
N GLU A 657 -23.02 -1.58 68.73
CA GLU A 657 -22.12 -2.40 69.55
C GLU A 657 -22.37 -2.24 71.05
N ARG A 658 -21.86 -3.21 71.83
CA ARG A 658 -22.00 -3.26 73.28
C ARG A 658 -20.69 -3.73 73.92
N MET A 659 -20.26 -3.07 74.99
CA MET A 659 -19.08 -3.45 75.78
C MET A 659 -19.49 -3.76 77.22
N TRP A 660 -18.79 -4.68 77.88
CA TRP A 660 -19.08 -5.10 79.26
C TRP A 660 -17.80 -5.13 80.09
N ARG A 661 -17.92 -4.80 81.38
CA ARG A 661 -16.86 -4.82 82.40
C ARG A 661 -17.39 -5.46 83.67
N PHE A 662 -16.58 -6.34 84.26
CA PHE A 662 -16.76 -6.79 85.64
C PHE A 662 -15.47 -6.49 86.42
N GLY A 663 -15.57 -6.28 87.73
CA GLY A 663 -14.40 -6.02 88.56
C GLY A 663 -14.68 -6.07 90.05
N VAL A 664 -13.60 -6.18 90.83
CA VAL A 664 -13.60 -6.11 92.28
C VAL A 664 -12.62 -5.02 92.69
N THR A 665 -13.02 -4.11 93.57
CA THR A 665 -12.16 -3.08 94.15
C THR A 665 -12.02 -3.34 95.65
N VAL A 666 -10.78 -3.37 96.13
CA VAL A 666 -10.46 -3.62 97.55
C VAL A 666 -9.78 -2.40 98.15
N ARG A 667 -10.22 -1.95 99.33
CA ARG A 667 -9.63 -0.84 100.09
C ARG A 667 -8.42 -1.38 100.89
N LEU A 668 -7.27 -0.73 100.78
CA LEU A 668 -6.04 -1.13 101.46
C LEU A 668 -5.60 -0.04 102.47
N GLY A 669 -5.21 -0.46 103.68
CA GLY A 669 -4.76 0.41 104.76
C GLY A 669 -5.64 0.35 106.02
N LYS A 670 -5.16 0.91 107.13
CA LYS A 670 -5.97 1.05 108.35
C LYS A 670 -6.98 2.17 108.15
N SER A 671 -8.26 1.82 108.14
CA SER A 671 -9.35 2.78 108.10
C SER A 671 -9.44 3.59 109.40
N SER A 672 -9.62 4.90 109.28
CA SER A 672 -10.02 5.73 110.42
C SER A 672 -11.31 5.17 111.04
N PRO A 673 -11.44 5.20 112.38
CA PRO A 673 -12.62 4.66 113.05
C PRO A 673 -13.90 5.33 112.54
N GLU A 674 -15.00 4.57 112.45
CA GLU A 674 -16.31 5.16 112.18
C GLU A 674 -16.60 6.20 113.28
N VAL A 675 -16.66 7.49 112.93
CA VAL A 675 -17.36 8.45 113.78
C VAL A 675 -18.81 7.99 113.78
N LYS A 676 -19.23 7.36 114.89
CA LYS A 676 -20.64 7.05 115.11
C LYS A 676 -21.40 8.38 115.09
N ALA A 677 -22.15 8.63 114.01
CA ALA A 677 -23.27 9.56 114.10
C ALA A 677 -24.11 9.14 115.31
N MET A 678 -24.30 10.05 116.26
CA MET A 678 -24.89 9.73 117.54
C MET A 678 -26.30 9.18 117.36
N ASP A 679 -26.63 8.13 118.11
CA ASP A 679 -27.95 7.51 118.09
C ASP A 679 -28.91 8.35 118.93
N ASN A 680 -29.26 9.52 118.40
CA ASN A 680 -30.17 10.47 119.03
C ASN A 680 -31.63 9.96 119.04
N SER A 681 -31.89 8.65 118.88
CA SER A 681 -33.26 8.10 118.94
C SER A 681 -33.91 8.31 120.30
N ALA A 682 -33.13 8.27 121.39
CA ALA A 682 -33.57 8.66 122.73
C ALA A 682 -33.88 10.17 122.82
N ASP A 683 -32.96 11.02 122.36
CA ASP A 683 -33.11 12.48 122.43
C ASP A 683 -34.25 12.98 121.52
N ILE A 684 -34.47 12.35 120.37
CA ILE A 684 -35.58 12.64 119.45
C ILE A 684 -36.92 12.18 120.06
N ALA A 685 -36.94 11.13 120.89
CA ALA A 685 -38.13 10.74 121.64
C ALA A 685 -38.44 11.73 122.78
N ALA A 686 -37.42 12.24 123.47
CA ALA A 686 -37.57 13.31 124.46
C ALA A 686 -38.04 14.63 123.81
N LEU A 687 -37.31 15.11 122.80
CA LEU A 687 -37.63 16.34 122.07
C LEU A 687 -39.01 16.30 121.42
N LYS A 688 -39.48 15.16 120.89
CA LYS A 688 -40.86 15.06 120.37
C LYS A 688 -41.91 15.20 121.48
N LYS A 689 -41.62 14.78 122.70
CA LYS A 689 -42.52 14.91 123.85
C LYS A 689 -42.55 16.34 124.40
N GLU A 690 -41.42 17.04 124.36
CA GLU A 690 -41.34 18.47 124.71
C GLU A 690 -41.92 19.38 123.61
N ILE A 691 -41.75 19.05 122.32
CA ILE A 691 -42.30 19.82 121.19
C ILE A 691 -43.84 19.79 121.18
N GLU A 692 -44.48 18.66 121.49
CA GLU A 692 -45.95 18.60 121.60
C GLU A 692 -46.47 19.31 122.86
N ALA A 693 -45.66 19.42 123.93
CA ALA A 693 -46.00 20.23 125.10
C ALA A 693 -45.88 21.74 124.80
N LEU A 694 -44.76 22.18 124.21
CA LEU A 694 -44.49 23.59 123.91
C LEU A 694 -45.43 24.20 122.85
N LYS A 695 -45.96 23.38 121.92
CA LYS A 695 -47.00 23.81 120.97
C LYS A 695 -48.32 24.23 121.64
N LEU A 696 -48.59 23.75 122.85
CA LEU A 696 -49.83 24.02 123.57
C LEU A 696 -49.74 25.27 124.48
N GLU A 697 -48.55 25.82 124.69
CA GLU A 697 -48.32 26.97 125.57
C GLU A 697 -47.72 28.21 124.87
N MET A 698 -47.33 28.11 123.59
CA MET A 698 -46.95 29.27 122.75
C MET A 698 -48.12 29.81 121.92
N GLY A 699 -49.21 30.20 122.60
CA GLY A 699 -50.31 30.93 121.99
C GLY A 699 -49.95 32.39 121.67
N SER A 700 -50.24 32.83 120.44
CA SER A 700 -50.38 34.24 120.04
C SER A 700 -49.31 35.25 120.51
N VAL A 701 -48.09 35.18 119.95
CA VAL A 701 -47.26 36.39 119.84
C VAL A 701 -47.76 37.21 118.65
N LYS A 702 -48.74 38.08 118.89
CA LYS A 702 -49.10 39.16 117.96
C LYS A 702 -47.87 40.05 117.77
N THR A 703 -47.62 40.53 116.56
CA THR A 703 -46.50 41.47 116.34
C THR A 703 -46.75 42.78 117.10
N GLU A 704 -45.70 43.50 117.46
CA GLU A 704 -45.83 44.70 118.32
C GLU A 704 -46.81 45.74 117.72
N LYS A 705 -46.79 45.88 116.39
CA LYS A 705 -47.73 46.66 115.58
C LYS A 705 -49.20 46.19 115.68
N GLN A 706 -49.46 44.89 115.83
CA GLN A 706 -50.82 44.36 116.04
C GLN A 706 -51.33 44.70 117.45
N ILE A 707 -50.48 44.63 118.48
CA ILE A 707 -50.83 45.01 119.86
C ILE A 707 -51.22 46.49 119.94
N VAL A 708 -50.52 47.36 119.21
CA VAL A 708 -50.79 48.80 119.16
C VAL A 708 -52.04 49.13 118.35
N ASN A 709 -52.31 48.41 117.26
CA ASN A 709 -53.55 48.56 116.52
C ASN A 709 -54.78 48.11 117.34
N GLU A 710 -54.66 47.09 118.19
CA GLU A 710 -55.71 46.76 119.16
C GLU A 710 -55.88 47.83 120.24
N ALA A 711 -54.82 48.55 120.64
CA ALA A 711 -54.96 49.71 121.52
C ALA A 711 -55.68 50.87 120.82
N LEU A 712 -55.33 51.20 119.57
CA LEU A 712 -55.97 52.26 118.78
C LEU A 712 -57.44 51.96 118.47
N GLY A 713 -57.78 50.70 118.17
CA GLY A 713 -59.17 50.27 117.91
C GLY A 713 -60.08 50.34 119.14
N ASN A 714 -59.54 50.47 120.35
CA ASN A 714 -60.30 50.68 121.59
C ASN A 714 -60.46 52.17 121.97
N ILE A 715 -59.87 53.11 121.22
CA ILE A 715 -60.05 54.55 121.46
C ILE A 715 -61.41 54.97 120.90
N GLN A 716 -62.44 54.97 121.76
CA GLN A 716 -63.78 55.36 121.38
C GLN A 716 -63.97 56.88 121.40
N PHE A 717 -64.62 57.38 120.35
CA PHE A 717 -65.07 58.76 120.24
C PHE A 717 -66.60 58.81 120.27
N ASP A 718 -67.17 59.82 120.91
CA ASP A 718 -68.63 60.02 120.91
C ASP A 718 -69.16 60.29 119.49
N PHE A 719 -70.45 60.05 119.30
CA PHE A 719 -71.15 60.37 118.05
C PHE A 719 -70.98 61.86 117.69
N ASP A 720 -70.65 62.14 116.43
CA ASP A 720 -70.35 63.48 115.89
C ASP A 720 -69.25 64.26 116.66
N LYS A 721 -68.26 63.55 117.23
CA LYS A 721 -67.09 64.16 117.88
C LYS A 721 -65.75 63.49 117.57
N SER A 722 -64.68 64.26 117.75
CA SER A 722 -63.28 63.85 117.57
C SER A 722 -62.39 64.11 118.80
N ASP A 723 -62.96 64.58 119.91
CA ASP A 723 -62.22 64.85 121.16
C ASP A 723 -61.82 63.56 121.89
N LEU A 724 -60.60 63.51 122.43
CA LEU A 724 -60.11 62.38 123.22
C LEU A 724 -60.49 62.53 124.70
N LYS A 725 -61.23 61.56 125.25
CA LYS A 725 -61.59 61.52 126.68
C LYS A 725 -60.40 61.12 127.56
N PRO A 726 -60.27 61.66 128.80
CA PRO A 726 -59.20 61.28 129.73
C PRO A 726 -59.12 59.77 130.01
N GLU A 727 -60.27 59.09 129.99
CA GLU A 727 -60.40 57.64 130.16
C GLU A 727 -59.63 56.83 129.10
N MET A 728 -59.32 57.41 127.93
CA MET A 728 -58.57 56.76 126.85
C MET A 728 -57.04 56.82 127.03
N ALA A 729 -56.54 57.54 128.05
CA ALA A 729 -55.11 57.67 128.32
C ALA A 729 -54.33 56.33 128.41
N PRO A 730 -54.85 55.23 128.99
CA PRO A 730 -54.14 53.95 129.05
C PRO A 730 -53.88 53.31 127.68
N TYR A 731 -54.68 53.65 126.66
CA TYR A 731 -54.48 53.20 125.28
C TYR A 731 -53.53 54.13 124.53
N LEU A 732 -53.74 55.44 124.64
CA LEU A 732 -52.89 56.48 124.03
C LEU A 732 -51.42 56.38 124.46
N LEU A 733 -51.15 56.04 125.73
CA LEU A 733 -49.78 55.85 126.25
C LEU A 733 -49.06 54.66 125.59
N LYS A 734 -49.77 53.58 125.22
CA LYS A 734 -49.17 52.43 124.51
C LYS A 734 -48.77 52.79 123.07
N VAL A 735 -49.56 53.64 122.41
CA VAL A 735 -49.25 54.16 121.08
C VAL A 735 -48.03 55.09 121.15
N LEU A 736 -47.94 55.91 122.20
CA LEU A 736 -46.78 56.77 122.47
C LEU A 736 -45.50 55.96 122.73
N GLU A 737 -45.57 54.90 123.53
CA GLU A 737 -44.43 54.02 123.82
C GLU A 737 -43.89 53.36 122.54
N TYR A 738 -44.78 52.85 121.67
CA TYR A 738 -44.41 52.33 120.36
C TYR A 738 -43.74 53.38 119.46
N ALA A 739 -44.33 54.58 119.38
CA ALA A 739 -43.80 55.67 118.55
C ALA A 739 -42.42 56.19 119.01
N LYS A 740 -42.11 56.06 120.32
CA LYS A 740 -40.78 56.34 120.89
C LYS A 740 -39.79 55.20 120.71
N LYS A 741 -40.26 53.94 120.70
CA LYS A 741 -39.40 52.77 120.54
C LYS A 741 -38.91 52.59 119.11
N HIS A 742 -39.76 52.87 118.12
CA HIS A 742 -39.44 52.83 116.70
C HIS A 742 -39.06 54.23 116.20
N ASP A 743 -38.02 54.84 116.80
CA ASP A 743 -37.57 56.17 116.40
C ASP A 743 -36.79 56.15 115.07
N GLY A 744 -36.95 57.20 114.27
CA GLY A 744 -36.45 57.28 112.89
C GLY A 744 -37.42 56.77 111.81
N GLU A 745 -38.39 55.90 112.13
CA GLU A 745 -39.40 55.46 111.15
C GLU A 745 -40.52 56.51 110.94
N LYS A 746 -41.17 56.49 109.77
CA LYS A 746 -42.40 57.27 109.53
C LYS A 746 -43.63 56.45 109.90
N LEU A 747 -44.54 57.07 110.64
CA LEU A 747 -45.76 56.46 111.14
C LEU A 747 -46.98 57.02 110.37
N VAL A 748 -47.85 56.15 109.88
CA VAL A 748 -49.06 56.54 109.13
C VAL A 748 -50.31 56.20 109.93
N LEU A 749 -50.96 57.22 110.50
CA LEU A 749 -52.22 57.07 111.22
C LEU A 749 -53.41 57.17 110.24
N THR A 750 -54.25 56.13 110.24
CA THR A 750 -55.36 55.96 109.30
C THR A 750 -56.70 55.98 110.03
N GLY A 751 -57.50 57.04 109.84
CA GLY A 751 -58.85 57.13 110.39
C GLY A 751 -59.90 56.43 109.51
N ASN A 752 -60.86 55.76 110.15
CA ASN A 752 -62.00 55.08 109.51
C ASN A 752 -63.32 55.41 110.23
N THR A 753 -64.45 55.32 109.53
CA THR A 753 -65.81 55.43 110.07
C THR A 753 -66.65 54.20 109.72
N ASP A 754 -67.88 54.16 110.23
CA ASP A 754 -68.96 53.39 109.61
C ASP A 754 -69.54 54.13 108.38
N ASN A 755 -70.64 53.61 107.82
CA ASN A 755 -71.33 54.18 106.67
C ASN A 755 -72.47 55.18 107.03
N VAL A 756 -72.59 55.62 108.28
CA VAL A 756 -73.70 56.48 108.74
C VAL A 756 -73.32 57.95 108.56
N GLY A 757 -73.39 58.43 107.33
CA GLY A 757 -73.09 59.80 106.95
C GLY A 757 -72.88 59.93 105.44
N THR A 758 -72.57 61.12 104.95
CA THR A 758 -72.07 61.28 103.57
C THR A 758 -70.56 61.04 103.54
N ASP A 759 -70.04 60.51 102.42
CA ASP A 759 -68.60 60.17 102.32
C ASP A 759 -67.68 61.34 102.63
N THR A 760 -68.04 62.56 102.20
CA THR A 760 -67.29 63.80 102.48
C THR A 760 -67.23 64.10 103.98
N TYR A 761 -68.36 63.96 104.70
CA TYR A 761 -68.45 64.17 106.14
C TYR A 761 -67.69 63.07 106.91
N ASN A 762 -67.89 61.80 106.53
CA ASN A 762 -67.23 60.66 107.15
C ASN A 762 -65.70 60.70 106.96
N THR A 763 -65.23 61.10 105.78
CA THR A 763 -63.79 61.29 105.50
C THR A 763 -63.21 62.43 106.35
N ALA A 764 -63.93 63.53 106.53
CA ALA A 764 -63.51 64.64 107.39
C ALA A 764 -63.46 64.23 108.88
N LEU A 765 -64.49 63.54 109.39
CA LEU A 765 -64.58 63.12 110.78
C LEU A 765 -63.50 62.08 111.14
N ALA A 766 -63.23 61.12 110.26
CA ALA A 766 -62.12 60.18 110.44
C ALA A 766 -60.75 60.88 110.41
N MET A 767 -60.56 61.91 109.57
CA MET A 767 -59.32 62.69 109.55
C MET A 767 -59.11 63.44 110.88
N GLN A 768 -60.15 64.09 111.40
CA GLN A 768 -60.08 64.81 112.68
C GLN A 768 -59.75 63.87 113.85
N ARG A 769 -60.34 62.67 113.89
CA ARG A 769 -60.08 61.64 114.93
C ARG A 769 -58.63 61.15 114.92
N ALA A 770 -58.06 60.89 113.75
CA ALA A 770 -56.65 60.51 113.61
C ALA A 770 -55.69 61.67 113.94
N GLU A 771 -56.03 62.90 113.54
CA GLU A 771 -55.24 64.10 113.85
C GLU A 771 -55.28 64.47 115.36
N ALA A 772 -56.37 64.16 116.08
CA ALA A 772 -56.44 64.28 117.54
C ALA A 772 -55.44 63.33 118.24
N ILE A 773 -55.33 62.08 117.78
CA ILE A 773 -54.34 61.11 118.29
C ILE A 773 -52.92 61.57 117.97
N LYS A 774 -52.65 62.04 116.74
CA LYS A 774 -51.36 62.65 116.37
C LYS A 774 -51.02 63.85 117.27
N SER A 775 -51.98 64.71 117.57
CA SER A 775 -51.80 65.88 118.45
C SER A 775 -51.40 65.45 119.88
N PHE A 776 -51.97 64.37 120.41
CA PHE A 776 -51.54 63.77 121.67
C PHE A 776 -50.09 63.23 121.59
N LEU A 777 -49.73 62.51 120.52
CA LEU A 777 -48.38 61.96 120.35
C LEU A 777 -47.32 63.07 120.23
N VAL A 778 -47.58 64.12 119.46
CA VAL A 778 -46.67 65.25 119.26
C VAL A 778 -46.48 66.04 120.56
N SER A 779 -47.57 66.36 121.27
CA SER A 779 -47.49 67.05 122.58
C SER A 779 -46.80 66.23 123.68
N ASN A 780 -46.65 64.91 123.49
CA ASN A 780 -45.88 64.03 124.36
C ASN A 780 -44.47 63.69 123.82
N GLY A 781 -44.00 64.41 122.79
CA GLY A 781 -42.60 64.40 122.36
C GLY A 781 -42.26 63.51 121.16
N ILE A 782 -43.21 63.17 120.29
CA ILE A 782 -42.91 62.63 118.95
C ILE A 782 -42.77 63.79 117.96
N ASP A 783 -41.75 63.75 117.09
CA ASP A 783 -41.59 64.75 116.02
C ASP A 783 -42.77 64.69 115.04
N GLN A 784 -43.46 65.82 114.85
CA GLN A 784 -44.62 65.94 113.97
C GLN A 784 -44.33 65.57 112.51
N SER A 785 -43.09 65.75 112.03
CA SER A 785 -42.66 65.38 110.67
C SER A 785 -42.59 63.88 110.44
N ARG A 786 -42.56 63.07 111.51
CA ARG A 786 -42.60 61.60 111.45
C ARG A 786 -44.01 61.04 111.29
N ILE A 787 -45.07 61.78 111.65
CA ILE A 787 -46.46 61.28 111.65
C ILE A 787 -47.26 61.87 110.49
N GLN A 788 -47.63 61.02 109.53
CA GLN A 788 -48.61 61.33 108.49
C GLN A 788 -50.00 60.85 108.94
N VAL A 789 -51.03 61.67 108.72
CA VAL A 789 -52.43 61.27 108.90
C VAL A 789 -53.11 61.14 107.55
N ILE A 790 -53.87 60.06 107.38
CA ILE A 790 -54.77 59.83 106.25
C ILE A 790 -56.15 59.40 106.76
N SER A 791 -57.17 59.53 105.91
CA SER A 791 -58.54 59.14 106.23
C SER A 791 -59.12 58.34 105.09
N MET A 792 -59.73 57.21 105.43
CA MET A 792 -60.43 56.32 104.50
C MET A 792 -61.95 56.48 104.61
N GLY A 793 -62.44 57.28 105.56
CA GLY A 793 -63.87 57.43 105.84
C GLY A 793 -64.57 56.07 106.01
N ALA A 794 -65.70 55.89 105.34
CA ALA A 794 -66.51 54.67 105.37
C ALA A 794 -65.98 53.53 104.46
N SER A 795 -64.96 53.80 103.63
CA SER A 795 -64.66 52.96 102.45
C SER A 795 -63.97 51.62 102.75
N HIS A 796 -63.41 51.45 103.95
CA HIS A 796 -62.66 50.25 104.36
C HIS A 796 -63.23 49.62 105.66
N PRO A 797 -64.47 49.09 105.62
CA PRO A 797 -65.07 48.38 106.75
C PRO A 797 -64.44 47.00 106.94
N ILE A 798 -64.21 46.63 108.20
CA ILE A 798 -63.72 45.29 108.61
C ILE A 798 -64.81 44.44 109.27
N ALA A 799 -65.97 45.03 109.57
CA ALA A 799 -67.18 44.38 110.06
C ALA A 799 -68.42 44.86 109.29
N SER A 800 -69.54 44.15 109.39
CA SER A 800 -70.82 44.57 108.77
C SER A 800 -71.32 45.87 109.40
N ASN A 801 -71.52 46.89 108.56
CA ASN A 801 -72.11 48.17 108.94
C ASN A 801 -73.63 48.09 109.23
N ASP A 802 -74.26 46.93 109.02
CA ASP A 802 -75.71 46.76 109.19
C ASP A 802 -76.08 46.65 110.68
N THR A 803 -75.15 46.19 111.51
CA THR A 803 -75.30 46.09 112.97
C THR A 803 -74.56 47.21 113.70
N GLU A 804 -75.08 47.71 114.83
CA GLU A 804 -74.39 48.77 115.59
C GLU A 804 -73.05 48.31 116.17
N VAL A 805 -72.92 47.02 116.52
CA VAL A 805 -71.65 46.44 116.98
C VAL A 805 -70.60 46.47 115.86
N GLY A 806 -70.97 46.10 114.63
CA GLY A 806 -70.06 46.16 113.49
C GLY A 806 -69.73 47.59 113.05
N ARG A 807 -70.69 48.53 113.14
CA ARG A 807 -70.41 49.98 112.97
C ARG A 807 -69.41 50.49 114.00
N ALA A 808 -69.60 50.15 115.28
CA ALA A 808 -68.66 50.50 116.35
C ALA A 808 -67.23 49.98 116.08
N ILE A 809 -67.09 48.76 115.55
CA ILE A 809 -65.79 48.19 115.14
C ILE A 809 -65.18 48.94 113.94
N ASN A 810 -65.99 49.44 113.01
CA ASN A 810 -65.50 50.18 111.84
C ASN A 810 -65.04 51.61 112.18
N ARG A 811 -65.63 52.26 113.20
CA ARG A 811 -65.26 53.59 113.72
C ARG A 811 -63.93 53.58 114.49
N ARG A 812 -62.82 53.29 113.81
CA ARG A 812 -61.49 53.04 114.40
C ARG A 812 -60.37 53.88 113.77
N THR A 813 -59.26 54.02 114.50
CA THR A 813 -57.97 54.46 113.94
C THR A 813 -56.99 53.29 113.90
N GLU A 814 -56.10 53.26 112.90
CA GLU A 814 -55.01 52.29 112.78
C GLU A 814 -53.66 53.02 112.60
N ILE A 815 -52.55 52.35 112.90
CA ILE A 815 -51.18 52.79 112.61
C ILE A 815 -50.49 51.81 111.67
N GLN A 816 -49.88 52.35 110.61
CA GLN A 816 -48.97 51.64 109.72
C GLN A 816 -47.54 52.15 109.86
#